data_AF-A0A1J7JDM8-F1
#
_entry.id   AF-A0A1J7JDM8-F1
#
_cell.length_a   1.000
_cell.length_b   1.000
_cell.length_c   1.000
_cell.angle_alpha   90.00
_cell.angle_beta   90.00
_cell.angle_gamma   90.00
#
_symmetry.space_group_name_H-M   'P 1'
#
loop_
_entity.id
_entity.type
_entity.pdbx_description
1 polymer ?
#
loop_
_entity_poly.entity_id
_entity_poly.type
_entity_poly.pdbx_seq_one_letter_code
_entity_poly.pdbx_strand_id
1 'polypeptide(L)'
;MAALVITEIDAKPDIPIGRNLPDEATLIPGMFAKVWDSTKPGDSSDATAPDGSLTPFGFLLDPKNKGVAQIKLAGSATYPQEWQGILNPVLVGYLDDSAQTPIISAKIGEVTLPSREAPLGPLNFSVAQMDFAEPLDPSVASQSPVPYRIAGDFRWKLTCPDKTFAPIRSTVNTRLEFYWLKTYAASGPLEVQSSLSETMMDMQGKYPVSVLRYFLPSSADLKTGANLAAHPSIWLANYVITRKITGVKYNAIDGRAGYGVGCCGGSFNWHDWILKVNPYVNSFDLAALVQAAMSLISTRNFFNYDFVLRWVCHTPDGFLQTSMPFGWAGSASPNTSAGVNNPFFLGITSTSAVHLADPSTVPNCALNARAWLEIGPSDDIKGPYVLDTAFNVVPTGQTTYQPEIAQHTRAAFLKAHLSKADGGDADAMDNGTSNAKAACYLNEEFGSTQSGEPRMIARIGLVNLFGANEPKFGPTPVPLMPMPASIRQAIAAAVTARRVVGARWMYNDASLKSKNILPILTNTTAFTPGDSWVTVGKGVSVVTYLLGNVGLSGATKGQICVKIHVYDTFHASTEALALELSKFESKLDAVLRPASASTVGNYYVRTRSSILFVRGNLLADITFVGPIAVDDPNYAAGVLMAARLDAHLAPRQVMKTQVRRPSLALAAPPPAEVDGETVVGRGFEVAMADPEMLADECVARSSVGRVLLCASGPVAGRVGRRFGFLALSLDVPTVAQRAEVTIVGAHPDTYHPGFRTFGVVVKPK
;
A
#
# COMPACT_ATOMS: atom_id res chain seq x y z
N MET A 1 18.73 -41.91 -9.23
CA MET A 1 17.85 -41.38 -8.17
C MET A 1 18.52 -40.16 -7.57
N ALA A 2 17.76 -39.12 -7.20
CA ALA A 2 18.32 -37.98 -6.48
C ALA A 2 18.82 -38.43 -5.10
N ALA A 3 20.03 -38.03 -4.72
CA ALA A 3 20.67 -38.49 -3.49
C ALA A 3 20.10 -37.82 -2.22
N LEU A 4 19.44 -36.67 -2.36
CA LEU A 4 18.64 -36.01 -1.33
C LEU A 4 17.32 -35.56 -1.96
N VAL A 5 16.21 -35.87 -1.29
CA VAL A 5 14.86 -35.49 -1.69
C VAL A 5 14.17 -34.83 -0.51
N ILE A 6 13.75 -33.58 -0.69
CA ILE A 6 12.85 -32.91 0.25
C ILE A 6 11.42 -33.26 -0.17
N THR A 7 10.61 -33.75 0.77
CA THR A 7 9.23 -34.19 0.47
C THR A 7 8.20 -33.13 0.84
N GLU A 8 8.36 -32.51 2.01
CA GLU A 8 7.44 -31.50 2.53
C GLU A 8 8.14 -30.54 3.50
N ILE A 9 7.60 -29.32 3.57
CA ILE A 9 8.01 -28.30 4.52
C ILE A 9 6.73 -27.70 5.12
N ASP A 10 6.64 -27.70 6.44
CA ASP A 10 5.59 -27.02 7.20
C ASP A 10 6.20 -25.93 8.09
N ALA A 11 5.50 -24.83 8.30
CA ALA A 11 5.92 -23.79 9.23
C ALA A 11 4.76 -23.36 10.10
N LYS A 12 5.09 -22.91 11.31
CA LYS A 12 4.15 -22.32 12.25
C LYS A 12 4.42 -20.80 12.32
N PRO A 13 3.58 -19.95 11.71
CA PRO A 13 3.80 -18.51 11.71
C PRO A 13 3.48 -17.92 13.08
N ASP A 14 4.24 -16.90 13.46
CA ASP A 14 3.91 -16.06 14.62
C ASP A 14 3.02 -14.89 14.20
N ILE A 15 3.23 -14.38 12.99
CA ILE A 15 2.60 -13.15 12.50
C ILE A 15 1.73 -13.45 11.28
N PRO A 16 0.48 -12.96 11.25
CA PRO A 16 -0.39 -13.13 10.09
C PRO A 16 0.10 -12.26 8.91
N ILE A 17 0.22 -12.90 7.74
CA ILE A 17 0.59 -12.27 6.47
C ILE A 17 -0.52 -12.53 5.45
N GLY A 18 -0.97 -11.47 4.76
CA GLY A 18 -1.89 -11.59 3.62
C GLY A 18 -1.20 -12.24 2.42
N ARG A 19 -1.90 -13.09 1.65
CA ARG A 19 -1.29 -13.83 0.51
C ARG A 19 -1.88 -13.40 -0.81
N ASN A 20 -1.07 -13.26 -1.87
CA ASN A 20 -1.51 -12.95 -3.25
C ASN A 20 -2.26 -14.10 -3.98
N LEU A 21 -3.01 -14.95 -3.26
CA LEU A 21 -3.76 -16.08 -3.84
C LEU A 21 -5.28 -15.84 -3.92
N PRO A 22 -5.99 -16.28 -4.97
CA PRO A 22 -7.45 -16.14 -5.11
C PRO A 22 -8.29 -16.89 -4.05
N ASP A 23 -7.72 -17.93 -3.44
CA ASP A 23 -8.37 -18.79 -2.44
C ASP A 23 -8.03 -18.42 -0.97
N GLU A 24 -7.33 -17.30 -0.77
CA GLU A 24 -7.33 -16.37 0.38
C GLU A 24 -7.45 -16.95 1.80
N ALA A 25 -6.77 -18.03 2.14
CA ALA A 25 -6.56 -18.39 3.55
C ALA A 25 -5.33 -17.63 4.10
N THR A 26 -5.55 -16.61 4.93
CA THR A 26 -4.50 -16.08 5.82
C THR A 26 -4.02 -17.23 6.71
N LEU A 27 -2.71 -17.40 6.79
CA LEU A 27 -2.14 -18.40 7.67
C LEU A 27 -2.53 -18.13 9.11
N ILE A 28 -3.01 -19.16 9.81
CA ILE A 28 -3.41 -19.07 11.21
C ILE A 28 -2.13 -19.02 12.06
N PRO A 29 -1.87 -17.91 12.77
CA PRO A 29 -0.72 -17.84 13.67
C PRO A 29 -0.80 -18.94 14.74
N GLY A 30 0.33 -19.54 15.06
CA GLY A 30 0.42 -20.59 16.06
C GLY A 30 -0.05 -21.98 15.60
N MET A 31 -0.45 -22.16 14.34
CA MET A 31 -0.75 -23.47 13.76
C MET A 31 0.23 -23.82 12.64
N PHE A 32 0.65 -25.09 12.56
CA PHE A 32 1.46 -25.56 11.45
C PHE A 32 0.63 -25.54 10.16
N ALA A 33 1.23 -25.01 9.11
CA ALA A 33 0.68 -25.02 7.77
C ALA A 33 1.76 -25.42 6.77
N LYS A 34 1.33 -26.11 5.71
CA LYS A 34 2.20 -26.53 4.63
C LYS A 34 2.72 -25.33 3.84
N VAL A 35 4.03 -25.23 3.73
CA VAL A 35 4.78 -24.20 3.00
C VAL A 35 5.13 -24.70 1.60
N TRP A 36 5.50 -25.97 1.49
CA TRP A 36 5.93 -26.55 0.22
C TRP A 36 5.65 -28.06 0.16
N ASP A 37 5.32 -28.54 -1.03
CA ASP A 37 5.01 -29.95 -1.31
C ASP A 37 5.72 -30.41 -2.59
N SER A 38 6.49 -31.49 -2.49
CA SER A 38 7.19 -32.09 -3.64
C SER A 38 6.27 -32.62 -4.73
N THR A 39 5.01 -32.92 -4.40
CA THR A 39 4.01 -33.37 -5.39
C THR A 39 3.43 -32.22 -6.21
N LYS A 40 3.56 -30.98 -5.74
CA LYS A 40 3.02 -29.76 -6.39
C LYS A 40 4.01 -28.59 -6.31
N PRO A 41 5.24 -28.72 -6.83
CA PRO A 41 6.26 -27.70 -6.69
C PRO A 41 5.88 -26.39 -7.41
N GLY A 42 5.10 -26.46 -8.51
CA GLY A 42 4.63 -25.27 -9.24
C GLY A 42 3.71 -24.37 -8.43
N ASP A 43 2.94 -24.94 -7.49
CA ASP A 43 1.94 -24.23 -6.68
C ASP A 43 2.57 -23.35 -5.59
N SER A 44 3.88 -23.44 -5.40
CA SER A 44 4.62 -22.61 -4.44
C SER A 44 5.14 -21.30 -5.01
N SER A 45 5.16 -21.10 -6.34
CA SER A 45 5.75 -19.92 -6.98
C SER A 45 4.73 -18.83 -7.26
N ASP A 46 5.03 -17.60 -6.83
CA ASP A 46 4.19 -16.46 -7.13
C ASP A 46 4.59 -15.81 -8.47
N ALA A 47 3.70 -15.83 -9.46
CA ALA A 47 3.96 -15.25 -10.78
C ALA A 47 4.15 -13.71 -10.75
N THR A 48 3.72 -13.04 -9.67
CA THR A 48 3.82 -11.59 -9.51
C THR A 48 5.14 -11.14 -8.87
N ALA A 49 5.95 -12.08 -8.37
CA ALA A 49 7.20 -11.78 -7.67
C ALA A 49 8.31 -12.78 -8.06
N PRO A 50 9.43 -12.33 -8.68
CA PRO A 50 10.48 -13.23 -9.18
C PRO A 50 11.08 -14.17 -8.13
N ASP A 51 11.16 -13.74 -6.87
CA ASP A 51 11.66 -14.50 -5.71
C ASP A 51 10.54 -14.92 -4.74
N GLY A 52 9.28 -14.58 -5.03
CA GLY A 52 8.15 -14.75 -4.11
C GLY A 52 7.57 -16.17 -4.10
N SER A 53 6.97 -16.51 -2.96
CA SER A 53 6.20 -17.72 -2.74
C SER A 53 4.70 -17.39 -2.60
N LEU A 54 3.83 -18.30 -3.02
CA LEU A 54 2.39 -18.19 -2.78
C LEU A 54 2.01 -18.41 -1.30
N THR A 55 2.95 -18.91 -0.50
CA THR A 55 2.78 -19.18 0.93
C THR A 55 3.87 -18.48 1.76
N PRO A 56 3.83 -17.15 1.89
CA PRO A 56 4.76 -16.40 2.74
C PRO A 56 4.47 -16.65 4.23
N PHE A 57 5.52 -16.67 5.07
CA PHE A 57 5.40 -16.86 6.52
C PHE A 57 6.08 -15.72 7.30
N GLY A 58 5.44 -15.29 8.39
CA GLY A 58 5.93 -14.23 9.26
C GLY A 58 6.31 -14.75 10.64
N PHE A 59 7.49 -14.37 11.09
CA PHE A 59 8.03 -14.65 12.42
C PHE A 59 8.27 -13.35 13.18
N LEU A 60 8.12 -13.42 14.51
CA LEU A 60 8.47 -12.29 15.36
C LEU A 60 9.99 -12.20 15.47
N LEU A 61 10.54 -11.01 15.23
CA LEU A 61 11.95 -10.71 15.41
C LEU A 61 12.22 -10.54 16.90
N ASP A 62 12.61 -11.63 17.57
CA ASP A 62 12.95 -11.64 18.99
C ASP A 62 14.48 -11.56 19.19
N PRO A 63 15.01 -10.47 19.79
CA PRO A 63 16.43 -10.35 20.11
C PRO A 63 16.97 -11.47 21.02
N LYS A 64 16.10 -12.15 21.77
CA LYS A 64 16.44 -13.24 22.69
C LYS A 64 16.41 -14.61 22.02
N ASN A 65 15.51 -14.84 21.06
CA ASN A 65 15.40 -16.10 20.31
C ASN A 65 16.03 -15.94 18.92
N LYS A 66 17.36 -15.96 18.89
CA LYS A 66 18.19 -15.78 17.68
C LYS A 66 17.83 -16.77 16.57
N GLY A 67 17.12 -16.31 15.53
CA GLY A 67 16.97 -17.05 14.26
C GLY A 67 16.25 -18.41 14.35
N VAL A 68 15.66 -18.76 15.48
CA VAL A 68 14.94 -20.04 15.65
C VAL A 68 13.54 -19.90 15.09
N ALA A 69 13.20 -20.70 14.08
CA ALA A 69 11.86 -20.76 13.54
C ALA A 69 11.26 -22.17 13.67
N GLN A 70 9.99 -22.25 14.02
CA GLN A 70 9.25 -23.53 14.09
C GLN A 70 8.88 -23.99 12.67
N ILE A 71 9.90 -24.47 11.96
CA ILE A 71 9.79 -25.06 10.62
C ILE A 71 10.09 -26.55 10.72
N LYS A 72 9.14 -27.35 10.27
CA LYS A 72 9.29 -28.79 10.08
C LYS A 72 9.65 -29.06 8.63
N LEU A 73 10.59 -29.97 8.42
CA LEU A 73 10.91 -30.46 7.08
C LEU A 73 11.09 -31.97 7.16
N ALA A 74 10.52 -32.66 6.20
CA ALA A 74 10.74 -34.08 5.99
C ALA A 74 11.36 -34.33 4.62
N GLY A 75 12.12 -35.41 4.54
CA GLY A 75 12.78 -35.82 3.32
C GLY A 75 13.42 -37.19 3.44
N SER A 76 14.16 -37.57 2.41
CA SER A 76 14.95 -38.79 2.40
C SER A 76 16.32 -38.55 1.76
N ALA A 77 17.32 -39.32 2.20
CA ALA A 77 18.68 -39.24 1.70
C ALA A 77 19.25 -40.63 1.42
N THR A 78 19.93 -40.77 0.29
CA THR A 78 20.75 -41.94 -0.04
C THR A 78 22.21 -41.58 0.27
N TYR A 79 22.77 -42.22 1.29
CA TYR A 79 24.13 -41.91 1.76
C TYR A 79 25.17 -42.61 0.88
N PRO A 80 26.21 -41.90 0.40
CA PRO A 80 27.34 -42.52 -0.30
C PRO A 80 28.05 -43.53 0.60
N GLN A 81 28.68 -44.54 0.00
CA GLN A 81 29.43 -45.57 0.73
C GLN A 81 30.55 -44.99 1.61
N GLU A 82 31.04 -43.80 1.29
CA GLU A 82 32.08 -43.08 2.05
C GLU A 82 31.57 -42.59 3.42
N TRP A 83 30.26 -42.34 3.55
CA TRP A 83 29.63 -41.92 4.80
C TRP A 83 29.37 -43.15 5.67
N GLN A 84 30.28 -43.45 6.61
CA GLN A 84 30.22 -44.67 7.44
C GLN A 84 30.31 -44.36 8.94
N GLY A 85 29.73 -45.28 9.73
CA GLY A 85 29.74 -45.24 11.19
C GLY A 85 28.65 -44.33 11.76
N ILE A 86 28.87 -43.84 12.97
CA ILE A 86 27.98 -42.90 13.65
C ILE A 86 28.28 -41.49 13.12
N LEU A 87 27.25 -40.82 12.60
CA LEU A 87 27.31 -39.50 11.99
C LEU A 87 26.30 -38.56 12.63
N ASN A 88 26.60 -37.26 12.59
CA ASN A 88 25.68 -36.18 12.98
C ASN A 88 25.40 -35.28 11.77
N PRO A 89 24.57 -35.70 10.82
CA PRO A 89 24.32 -34.91 9.63
C PRO A 89 23.54 -33.63 9.95
N VAL A 90 23.90 -32.56 9.25
CA VAL A 90 23.24 -31.26 9.28
C VAL A 90 22.64 -31.00 7.91
N LEU A 91 21.33 -30.75 7.89
CA LEU A 91 20.66 -30.22 6.71
C LEU A 91 20.94 -28.73 6.62
N VAL A 92 21.30 -28.27 5.42
CA VAL A 92 21.62 -26.86 5.14
C VAL A 92 20.85 -26.41 3.90
N GLY A 93 20.16 -25.27 4.02
CA GLY A 93 19.53 -24.55 2.92
C GLY A 93 20.32 -23.28 2.55
N TYR A 94 20.41 -23.00 1.26
CA TYR A 94 21.09 -21.82 0.69
C TYR A 94 20.39 -21.34 -0.59
N LEU A 95 20.58 -20.06 -0.96
CA LEU A 95 19.92 -19.42 -2.13
C LEU A 95 20.85 -19.27 -3.35
N ASP A 96 22.16 -19.13 -3.16
CA ASP A 96 23.14 -18.90 -4.23
C ASP A 96 24.21 -20.02 -4.25
N ASP A 97 24.47 -20.57 -5.45
CA ASP A 97 25.49 -21.60 -5.69
C ASP A 97 26.92 -21.09 -5.52
N SER A 98 27.15 -19.79 -5.73
CA SER A 98 28.49 -19.20 -5.71
C SER A 98 29.00 -18.98 -4.28
N ALA A 99 28.14 -18.49 -3.39
CA ALA A 99 28.49 -18.24 -1.99
C ALA A 99 28.41 -19.52 -1.12
N GLN A 100 27.47 -20.43 -1.41
CA GLN A 100 27.15 -21.63 -0.60
C GLN A 100 27.02 -21.41 0.92
N THR A 101 26.85 -20.15 1.34
CA THR A 101 26.73 -19.76 2.74
C THR A 101 25.41 -20.29 3.28
N PRO A 102 25.41 -21.05 4.39
CA PRO A 102 24.19 -21.54 5.01
C PRO A 102 23.30 -20.36 5.42
N ILE A 103 22.05 -20.40 4.99
CA ILE A 103 21.02 -19.43 5.40
C ILE A 103 20.12 -20.04 6.46
N ILE A 104 19.85 -21.33 6.35
CA ILE A 104 19.01 -22.11 7.24
C ILE A 104 19.68 -23.45 7.49
N SER A 105 19.63 -23.97 8.71
CA SER A 105 20.21 -25.26 9.05
C SER A 105 19.45 -25.98 10.15
N ALA A 106 19.57 -27.31 10.18
CA ALA A 106 19.03 -28.14 11.25
C ALA A 106 19.83 -29.42 11.41
N LYS A 107 20.06 -29.83 12.66
CA LYS A 107 20.59 -31.16 12.96
C LYS A 107 19.50 -32.19 12.74
N ILE A 108 19.79 -33.23 11.97
CA ILE A 108 18.83 -34.32 11.69
C ILE A 108 18.78 -35.34 12.84
N GLY A 109 19.83 -35.36 13.67
CA GLY A 109 20.03 -36.38 14.71
C GLY A 109 21.16 -37.33 14.33
N GLU A 110 21.42 -38.29 15.22
CA GLU A 110 22.44 -39.32 15.00
C GLU A 110 21.98 -40.32 13.94
N VAL A 111 22.82 -40.61 12.96
CA VAL A 111 22.57 -41.63 11.93
C VAL A 111 23.68 -42.67 11.98
N THR A 112 23.32 -43.94 12.12
CA THR A 112 24.26 -45.06 12.11
C THR A 112 24.27 -45.73 10.73
N LEU A 113 25.41 -45.71 10.05
CA LEU A 113 25.60 -46.33 8.73
C LEU A 113 26.55 -47.53 8.81
N PRO A 114 26.23 -48.65 8.13
CA PRO A 114 27.04 -49.86 8.16
C PRO A 114 28.41 -49.62 7.51
N SER A 115 29.44 -50.30 8.01
CA SER A 115 30.82 -49.99 7.61
C SER A 115 31.22 -50.48 6.22
N ARG A 116 30.44 -51.37 5.56
CA ARG A 116 30.87 -52.00 4.29
C ARG A 116 29.78 -52.49 3.32
N GLU A 117 28.50 -52.39 3.65
CA GLU A 117 27.44 -52.93 2.77
C GLU A 117 26.91 -51.89 1.76
N ALA A 118 26.24 -52.38 0.71
CA ALA A 118 25.62 -51.62 -0.38
C ALA A 118 24.87 -50.37 0.12
N PRO A 119 24.70 -49.30 -0.71
CA PRO A 119 24.00 -48.10 -0.28
C PRO A 119 22.66 -48.51 0.34
N LEU A 120 22.51 -48.24 1.64
CA LEU A 120 21.21 -48.31 2.30
C LEU A 120 20.25 -47.54 1.41
N GLY A 121 19.11 -48.15 1.10
CA GLY A 121 18.03 -47.44 0.44
C GLY A 121 17.75 -46.10 1.14
N PRO A 122 17.05 -45.18 0.49
CA PRO A 122 16.83 -43.83 1.02
C PRO A 122 16.34 -43.87 2.47
N LEU A 123 17.11 -43.26 3.38
CA LEU A 123 16.75 -43.13 4.78
C LEU A 123 15.93 -41.87 4.96
N ASN A 124 14.77 -42.00 5.60
CA ASN A 124 13.90 -40.87 5.90
C ASN A 124 14.46 -40.06 7.08
N PHE A 125 14.25 -38.76 7.03
CA PHE A 125 14.55 -37.86 8.12
C PHE A 125 13.43 -36.84 8.31
N SER A 126 13.35 -36.32 9.53
CA SER A 126 12.46 -35.22 9.88
C SER A 126 13.17 -34.28 10.85
N VAL A 127 13.07 -32.98 10.60
CA VAL A 127 13.54 -31.93 11.50
C VAL A 127 12.33 -31.17 12.03
N ALA A 128 12.34 -30.86 13.32
CA ALA A 128 11.22 -30.21 14.01
C ALA A 128 11.34 -28.67 14.07
N GLN A 129 12.56 -28.17 13.92
CA GLN A 129 12.93 -26.77 14.05
C GLN A 129 14.14 -26.50 13.16
N MET A 130 14.27 -25.25 12.69
CA MET A 130 15.41 -24.81 11.92
C MET A 130 15.99 -23.52 12.48
N ASP A 131 17.30 -23.41 12.35
CA ASP A 131 18.09 -22.25 12.75
C ASP A 131 18.45 -21.43 11.51
N PHE A 132 18.04 -20.16 11.50
CA PHE A 132 18.39 -19.20 10.46
C PHE A 132 19.65 -18.44 10.85
N ALA A 133 20.49 -18.17 9.84
CA ALA A 133 21.62 -17.28 9.98
C ALA A 133 21.12 -15.84 10.16
N GLU A 134 21.41 -15.24 11.32
CA GLU A 134 21.14 -13.83 11.57
C GLU A 134 21.94 -12.97 10.57
N PRO A 135 21.28 -12.16 9.73
CA PRO A 135 21.97 -11.33 8.74
C PRO A 135 22.79 -10.19 9.36
N LEU A 136 22.51 -9.79 10.60
CA LEU A 136 23.20 -8.72 11.31
C LEU A 136 24.29 -9.25 12.25
N ASP A 137 25.30 -8.42 12.52
CA ASP A 137 26.25 -8.70 13.59
C ASP A 137 25.50 -8.86 14.93
N PRO A 138 25.85 -9.84 15.79
CA PRO A 138 25.11 -10.12 17.02
C PRO A 138 24.98 -8.93 17.99
N SER A 139 25.98 -8.04 18.01
CA SER A 139 25.95 -6.79 18.79
C SER A 139 24.94 -5.79 18.23
N VAL A 140 24.79 -5.72 16.91
CA VAL A 140 23.82 -4.86 16.22
C VAL A 140 22.41 -5.44 16.31
N ALA A 141 22.26 -6.75 16.07
CA ALA A 141 21.00 -7.46 16.15
C ALA A 141 20.32 -7.33 17.53
N SER A 142 21.12 -7.33 18.60
CA SER A 142 20.62 -7.21 19.98
C SER A 142 20.27 -5.78 20.39
N GLN A 143 20.96 -4.78 19.83
CA GLN A 143 20.74 -3.37 20.18
C GLN A 143 19.68 -2.70 19.30
N SER A 144 19.60 -3.10 18.03
CA SER A 144 18.84 -2.43 16.97
C SER A 144 18.36 -3.45 15.91
N PRO A 145 17.42 -4.36 16.25
CA PRO A 145 16.90 -5.32 15.28
C PRO A 145 16.22 -4.59 14.11
N VAL A 146 16.45 -5.02 12.87
CA VAL A 146 15.82 -4.44 11.67
C VAL A 146 15.02 -5.52 10.95
N PRO A 147 13.72 -5.31 10.65
CA PRO A 147 12.92 -6.26 9.87
C PRO A 147 13.55 -6.58 8.53
N TYR A 148 13.44 -7.84 8.11
CA TYR A 148 14.02 -8.31 6.86
C TYR A 148 13.22 -9.46 6.26
N ARG A 149 13.53 -9.76 4.99
CA ARG A 149 12.97 -10.90 4.27
C ARG A 149 14.06 -11.86 3.80
N ILE A 150 13.68 -13.14 3.69
CA ILE A 150 14.44 -14.18 2.99
C ILE A 150 13.47 -14.88 2.04
N ALA A 151 13.69 -14.73 0.74
CA ALA A 151 12.81 -15.29 -0.29
C ALA A 151 13.64 -15.83 -1.47
N GLY A 152 13.14 -16.89 -2.11
CA GLY A 152 13.71 -17.43 -3.35
C GLY A 152 13.71 -18.95 -3.44
N ASP A 153 14.50 -19.48 -4.36
CA ASP A 153 14.67 -20.92 -4.60
C ASP A 153 15.73 -21.49 -3.66
N PHE A 154 15.27 -22.09 -2.56
CA PHE A 154 16.15 -22.76 -1.62
C PHE A 154 16.67 -24.06 -2.21
N ARG A 155 17.99 -24.21 -2.11
CA ARG A 155 18.72 -25.44 -2.44
C ARG A 155 19.20 -26.09 -1.16
N TRP A 156 19.15 -27.41 -1.14
CA TRP A 156 19.40 -28.19 0.06
C TRP A 156 20.64 -29.06 -0.09
N LYS A 157 21.44 -29.14 0.97
CA LYS A 157 22.52 -30.09 1.08
C LYS A 157 22.60 -30.67 2.49
N LEU A 158 23.08 -31.90 2.56
CA LEU A 158 23.41 -32.63 3.76
C LEU A 158 24.93 -32.58 3.94
N THR A 159 25.38 -32.10 5.08
CA THR A 159 26.80 -32.05 5.47
C THR A 159 27.02 -32.79 6.78
N CYS A 160 28.26 -33.17 7.07
CA CYS A 160 28.65 -33.71 8.37
C CYS A 160 29.76 -32.81 8.92
N PRO A 161 29.46 -31.84 9.80
CA PRO A 161 30.48 -30.88 10.28
C PRO A 161 31.69 -31.56 10.93
N ASP A 162 31.47 -32.70 11.57
CA ASP A 162 32.48 -33.44 12.33
C ASP A 162 33.41 -34.29 11.43
N LYS A 163 33.10 -34.43 10.13
CA LYS A 163 33.86 -35.27 9.18
C LYS A 163 33.88 -34.67 7.78
N THR A 164 35.04 -34.65 7.15
CA THR A 164 35.22 -34.13 5.78
C THR A 164 34.65 -35.09 4.73
N PHE A 165 33.35 -35.01 4.49
CA PHE A 165 32.69 -35.71 3.39
C PHE A 165 32.15 -34.75 2.33
N ALA A 166 32.08 -35.24 1.08
CA ALA A 166 31.39 -34.53 0.02
C ALA A 166 29.90 -34.35 0.38
N PRO A 167 29.33 -33.13 0.29
CA PRO A 167 27.93 -32.88 0.62
C PRO A 167 26.97 -33.61 -0.31
N ILE A 168 25.89 -34.16 0.25
CA ILE A 168 24.79 -34.76 -0.53
C ILE A 168 23.82 -33.65 -0.89
N ARG A 169 23.56 -33.43 -2.19
CA ARG A 169 22.75 -32.29 -2.66
C ARG A 169 21.38 -32.72 -3.16
N SER A 170 20.37 -31.89 -2.90
CA SER A 170 19.07 -32.00 -3.55
C SER A 170 19.17 -31.57 -5.00
N THR A 171 18.36 -32.17 -5.85
CA THR A 171 18.19 -31.77 -7.26
C THR A 171 16.98 -30.87 -7.47
N VAL A 172 16.09 -30.81 -6.47
CA VAL A 172 14.87 -30.00 -6.50
C VAL A 172 15.05 -28.81 -5.56
N ASN A 173 14.71 -27.64 -6.08
CA ASN A 173 14.67 -26.41 -5.31
C ASN A 173 13.28 -26.25 -4.68
N THR A 174 13.22 -25.64 -3.51
CA THR A 174 11.97 -25.32 -2.83
C THR A 174 11.77 -23.80 -2.83
N ARG A 175 10.67 -23.30 -3.42
CA ARG A 175 10.37 -21.88 -3.43
C ARG A 175 9.77 -21.46 -2.08
N LEU A 176 10.49 -20.66 -1.30
CA LEU A 176 10.09 -20.26 0.06
C LEU A 176 10.21 -18.75 0.24
N GLU A 177 9.41 -18.20 1.16
CA GLU A 177 9.39 -16.77 1.50
C GLU A 177 9.09 -16.57 2.99
N PHE A 178 10.04 -15.98 3.71
CA PHE A 178 10.01 -15.78 5.15
C PHE A 178 10.29 -14.32 5.52
N TYR A 179 9.61 -13.84 6.55
CA TYR A 179 9.67 -12.47 7.05
C TYR A 179 9.94 -12.45 8.55
N TRP A 180 10.88 -11.61 8.98
CA TRP A 180 11.12 -11.31 10.38
C TRP A 180 10.68 -9.89 10.68
N LEU A 181 9.69 -9.74 11.55
CA LEU A 181 9.01 -8.49 11.80
C LEU A 181 9.04 -8.18 13.29
N LYS A 182 9.23 -6.92 13.66
CA LYS A 182 9.36 -6.52 15.07
C LYS A 182 8.08 -6.71 15.89
N THR A 183 6.92 -6.62 15.25
CA THR A 183 5.63 -6.61 15.93
C THR A 183 4.53 -7.10 14.98
N TYR A 184 3.32 -7.22 15.50
CA TYR A 184 2.12 -7.50 14.73
C TYR A 184 1.67 -6.25 13.98
N ALA A 185 1.01 -6.47 12.84
CA ALA A 185 0.53 -5.36 12.03
C ALA A 185 -0.45 -4.47 12.81
N ALA A 186 -0.28 -3.16 12.67
CA ALA A 186 -1.15 -2.17 13.29
C ALA A 186 -2.60 -2.29 12.80
N SER A 187 -3.56 -1.91 13.65
CA SER A 187 -4.99 -1.91 13.32
C SER A 187 -5.66 -0.58 13.74
N GLY A 188 -5.08 0.55 13.35
CA GLY A 188 -5.50 1.87 13.85
C GLY A 188 -5.06 2.12 15.31
N PRO A 189 -5.45 3.25 15.91
CA PRO A 189 -6.70 3.97 15.64
C PRO A 189 -6.63 4.90 14.43
N LEU A 190 -7.73 4.93 13.66
CA LEU A 190 -7.95 5.86 12.54
C LEU A 190 -8.49 7.23 13.00
N GLU A 191 -9.04 7.29 14.21
CA GLU A 191 -9.56 8.49 14.85
C GLU A 191 -9.11 8.50 16.32
N VAL A 192 -8.80 9.67 16.87
CA VAL A 192 -8.19 9.81 18.19
C VAL A 192 -8.95 10.78 19.08
N GLN A 193 -8.88 10.60 20.40
CA GLN A 193 -9.65 11.41 21.35
C GLN A 193 -8.94 12.68 21.83
N SER A 194 -7.65 12.84 21.53
CA SER A 194 -6.80 13.94 22.01
C SER A 194 -6.00 14.51 20.85
N SER A 195 -5.48 15.75 20.97
CA SER A 195 -4.48 16.41 20.11
C SER A 195 -3.03 15.96 20.36
N LEU A 196 -2.81 15.05 21.32
CA LEU A 196 -1.52 14.39 21.57
C LEU A 196 -1.38 12.95 21.01
N SER A 197 -2.48 12.22 20.80
CA SER A 197 -2.48 10.85 20.26
C SER A 197 -2.48 10.77 18.72
N GLU A 198 -1.53 10.10 18.07
CA GLU A 198 -1.50 10.05 16.60
C GLU A 198 -2.32 8.90 16.00
N THR A 199 -2.88 9.14 14.81
CA THR A 199 -3.50 8.08 14.01
C THR A 199 -2.45 7.16 13.41
N MET A 200 -2.75 5.86 13.39
CA MET A 200 -1.84 4.85 12.86
C MET A 200 -2.35 4.32 11.53
N MET A 201 -1.41 3.83 10.74
CA MET A 201 -1.73 3.07 9.55
C MET A 201 -2.58 1.84 9.91
N ASP A 202 -3.69 1.68 9.20
CA ASP A 202 -4.57 0.53 9.38
C ASP A 202 -4.18 -0.60 8.41
N MET A 203 -3.52 -1.62 8.96
CA MET A 203 -3.25 -2.91 8.31
C MET A 203 -4.21 -4.00 8.82
N GLN A 204 -5.19 -3.65 9.65
CA GLN A 204 -6.21 -4.56 10.19
C GLN A 204 -5.64 -5.84 10.83
N GLY A 205 -4.45 -5.73 11.44
CA GLY A 205 -3.87 -6.85 12.17
C GLY A 205 -3.17 -7.91 11.32
N LYS A 206 -3.02 -7.74 9.99
CA LYS A 206 -2.16 -8.61 9.15
C LYS A 206 -1.27 -7.81 8.20
N TYR A 207 -0.04 -8.28 7.98
CA TYR A 207 0.88 -7.54 7.12
C TYR A 207 0.58 -7.76 5.64
N PRO A 208 0.58 -6.67 4.88
CA PRO A 208 0.49 -6.70 3.44
C PRO A 208 1.66 -7.37 2.71
N VAL A 209 1.53 -8.56 2.08
CA VAL A 209 2.72 -9.22 1.46
C VAL A 209 3.33 -8.37 0.35
N SER A 210 2.50 -7.69 -0.43
CA SER A 210 2.98 -6.82 -1.50
C SER A 210 3.79 -5.63 -0.95
N VAL A 211 3.39 -5.07 0.20
CA VAL A 211 4.14 -4.01 0.91
C VAL A 211 5.42 -4.55 1.54
N LEU A 212 5.38 -5.75 2.12
CA LEU A 212 6.56 -6.41 2.66
C LEU A 212 7.61 -6.68 1.57
N ARG A 213 7.20 -7.22 0.41
CA ARG A 213 8.07 -7.41 -0.76
C ARG A 213 8.60 -6.10 -1.33
N TYR A 214 7.86 -5.01 -1.19
CA TYR A 214 8.33 -3.73 -1.71
C TYR A 214 9.41 -3.13 -0.80
N PHE A 215 9.13 -3.00 0.50
CA PHE A 215 9.94 -2.20 1.42
C PHE A 215 10.94 -2.97 2.26
N LEU A 216 10.73 -4.26 2.55
CA LEU A 216 11.66 -4.97 3.43
C LEU A 216 12.97 -5.30 2.73
N PRO A 217 14.12 -5.04 3.40
CA PRO A 217 15.43 -5.38 2.88
C PRO A 217 15.62 -6.89 2.82
N SER A 218 16.41 -7.33 1.84
CA SER A 218 16.92 -8.69 1.79
C SER A 218 18.06 -8.88 2.81
N SER A 219 18.37 -10.12 3.15
CA SER A 219 19.54 -10.45 3.99
C SER A 219 20.86 -9.93 3.40
N ALA A 220 20.97 -9.82 2.07
CA ALA A 220 22.14 -9.26 1.41
C ALA A 220 22.25 -7.74 1.57
N ASP A 221 21.13 -7.02 1.54
CA ASP A 221 21.10 -5.56 1.72
C ASP A 221 21.61 -5.17 3.13
N LEU A 222 21.26 -5.96 4.15
CA LEU A 222 21.67 -5.69 5.54
C LEU A 222 23.18 -5.81 5.78
N LYS A 223 23.86 -6.74 5.10
CA LYS A 223 25.31 -6.98 5.27
C LYS A 223 26.19 -5.84 4.75
N THR A 224 25.65 -4.96 3.92
CA THR A 224 26.40 -3.89 3.23
C THR A 224 26.11 -2.49 3.77
N GLY A 225 25.29 -2.39 4.83
CA GLY A 225 24.81 -1.12 5.37
C GLY A 225 25.81 -0.38 6.25
N ALA A 226 26.66 0.46 5.66
CA ALA A 226 27.40 1.48 6.41
C ALA A 226 26.38 2.36 7.17
N ASN A 227 26.52 2.48 8.49
CA ASN A 227 25.63 3.20 9.43
C ASN A 227 24.40 2.45 10.00
N LEU A 228 24.17 1.19 9.62
CA LEU A 228 23.06 0.39 10.18
C LEU A 228 23.13 0.25 11.71
N ALA A 229 24.34 0.09 12.25
CA ALA A 229 24.59 -0.06 13.68
C ALA A 229 24.31 1.22 14.50
N ALA A 230 24.57 2.39 13.93
CA ALA A 230 24.48 3.67 14.64
C ALA A 230 23.07 4.29 14.56
N HIS A 231 22.42 4.23 13.39
CA HIS A 231 21.14 4.88 13.14
C HIS A 231 20.24 4.00 12.25
N PRO A 232 19.63 2.92 12.78
CA PRO A 232 18.88 1.95 11.99
C PRO A 232 17.64 2.56 11.29
N SER A 233 16.97 3.52 11.94
CA SER A 233 15.82 4.24 11.36
C SER A 233 16.22 5.11 10.17
N ILE A 234 17.34 5.84 10.29
CA ILE A 234 17.89 6.67 9.21
C ILE A 234 18.41 5.78 8.08
N TRP A 235 19.11 4.68 8.39
CA TRP A 235 19.56 3.72 7.39
C TRP A 235 18.38 3.14 6.60
N LEU A 236 17.28 2.80 7.27
CA LEU A 236 16.12 2.22 6.59
C LEU A 236 15.35 3.27 5.78
N ALA A 237 15.23 4.51 6.27
CA ALA A 237 14.74 5.62 5.47
C ALA A 237 15.59 5.80 4.19
N ASN A 238 16.92 5.79 4.32
CA ASN A 238 17.84 5.81 3.19
C ASN A 238 17.58 4.65 2.22
N TYR A 239 17.45 3.42 2.72
CA TYR A 239 17.21 2.23 1.91
C TYR A 239 15.93 2.37 1.08
N VAL A 240 14.83 2.76 1.73
CA VAL A 240 13.51 2.93 1.09
C VAL A 240 13.59 4.00 0.00
N ILE A 241 14.09 5.18 0.35
CA ILE A 241 14.16 6.33 -0.56
C ILE A 241 15.07 6.01 -1.75
N THR A 242 16.26 5.47 -1.49
CA THR A 242 17.29 5.32 -2.52
C THR A 242 17.12 4.09 -3.39
N ARG A 243 16.54 2.99 -2.89
CA ARG A 243 16.40 1.75 -3.66
C ARG A 243 15.00 1.43 -4.13
N LYS A 244 13.97 2.01 -3.51
CA LYS A 244 12.56 1.63 -3.79
C LYS A 244 11.76 2.77 -4.40
N ILE A 245 12.08 4.02 -4.10
CA ILE A 245 11.32 5.18 -4.60
C ILE A 245 12.02 5.82 -5.82
N THR A 246 13.21 5.34 -6.20
CA THR A 246 13.94 5.81 -7.38
C THR A 246 13.29 5.40 -8.71
N GLY A 247 13.30 6.30 -9.70
CA GLY A 247 12.79 6.08 -11.07
C GLY A 247 11.39 6.64 -11.35
N VAL A 248 10.73 7.24 -10.36
CA VAL A 248 9.40 7.85 -10.51
C VAL A 248 9.49 9.21 -11.21
N LYS A 249 8.41 9.62 -11.87
CA LYS A 249 8.28 10.99 -12.44
C LYS A 249 7.33 11.78 -11.55
N TYR A 250 7.52 13.08 -11.41
CA TYR A 250 6.52 13.88 -10.70
C TYR A 250 5.57 14.55 -11.65
N ASN A 251 4.36 14.74 -11.17
CA ASN A 251 3.32 15.43 -11.88
C ASN A 251 3.54 16.94 -11.82
N ALA A 252 4.48 17.44 -12.61
CA ALA A 252 4.72 18.88 -12.77
C ALA A 252 3.65 19.60 -13.62
N ILE A 253 2.72 18.88 -14.25
CA ILE A 253 1.72 19.47 -15.14
C ILE A 253 0.56 20.05 -14.33
N ASP A 254 0.05 19.26 -13.39
CA ASP A 254 -1.09 19.64 -12.56
C ASP A 254 -0.77 19.64 -11.05
N GLY A 255 0.33 19.01 -10.61
CA GLY A 255 0.62 18.84 -9.18
C GLY A 255 -0.38 17.92 -8.47
N ARG A 256 -1.16 17.14 -9.22
CA ARG A 256 -2.20 16.23 -8.70
C ARG A 256 -1.59 14.89 -8.28
N ALA A 257 -1.94 14.42 -7.09
CA ALA A 257 -1.58 13.08 -6.62
C ALA A 257 -2.29 11.99 -7.44
N GLY A 258 -1.55 10.98 -7.86
CA GLY A 258 -2.04 9.88 -8.70
C GLY A 258 -2.67 8.72 -7.91
N TYR A 259 -2.38 8.61 -6.61
CA TYR A 259 -2.71 7.42 -5.82
C TYR A 259 -3.67 7.67 -4.66
N GLY A 260 -4.35 8.82 -4.63
CA GLY A 260 -5.50 9.02 -3.73
C GLY A 260 -5.23 9.80 -2.46
N VAL A 261 -4.01 10.26 -2.24
CA VAL A 261 -3.63 11.05 -1.05
C VAL A 261 -3.60 12.54 -1.39
N GLY A 262 -4.10 13.39 -0.51
CA GLY A 262 -4.08 14.85 -0.67
C GLY A 262 -3.52 15.58 0.56
N CYS A 263 -3.67 16.90 0.58
CA CYS A 263 -3.22 17.75 1.69
C CYS A 263 -3.85 17.40 3.05
N CYS A 264 -5.03 16.77 3.02
CA CYS A 264 -5.76 16.30 4.19
C CYS A 264 -5.52 14.81 4.50
N GLY A 265 -4.51 14.17 3.89
CA GLY A 265 -4.31 12.71 3.92
C GLY A 265 -5.21 11.97 2.94
N GLY A 266 -5.46 10.68 3.19
CA GLY A 266 -6.33 9.86 2.36
C GLY A 266 -5.98 8.38 2.37
N SER A 267 -6.53 7.65 1.39
CA SER A 267 -6.19 6.25 1.15
C SER A 267 -5.25 6.15 -0.04
N PHE A 268 -4.07 5.59 0.20
CA PHE A 268 -3.10 5.33 -0.85
C PHE A 268 -3.49 4.05 -1.60
N ASN A 269 -3.81 4.19 -2.89
CA ASN A 269 -4.13 3.06 -3.76
C ASN A 269 -2.87 2.29 -4.14
N TRP A 270 -2.47 1.40 -3.25
CA TRP A 270 -1.26 0.60 -3.39
C TRP A 270 -1.34 -0.43 -4.52
N HIS A 271 -2.53 -0.90 -4.88
CA HIS A 271 -2.73 -1.83 -6.00
C HIS A 271 -2.36 -1.13 -7.31
N ASP A 272 -2.90 0.07 -7.53
CA ASP A 272 -2.53 0.90 -8.69
C ASP A 272 -1.02 1.20 -8.67
N TRP A 273 -0.41 1.39 -7.49
CA TRP A 273 1.03 1.68 -7.35
C TRP A 273 1.90 0.49 -7.73
N ILE A 274 1.59 -0.71 -7.24
CA ILE A 274 2.30 -1.94 -7.59
C ILE A 274 2.17 -2.23 -9.09
N LEU A 275 0.98 -1.97 -9.66
CA LEU A 275 0.75 -2.04 -11.11
C LEU A 275 1.32 -0.85 -11.88
N LYS A 276 1.80 0.18 -11.18
CA LYS A 276 2.33 1.45 -11.73
C LYS A 276 1.39 2.12 -12.73
N VAL A 277 0.09 2.09 -12.46
CA VAL A 277 -0.96 2.69 -13.31
C VAL A 277 -0.72 4.20 -13.52
N ASN A 278 -0.18 4.90 -12.50
CA ASN A 278 0.14 6.32 -12.56
C ASN A 278 1.64 6.55 -12.24
N PRO A 279 2.57 6.42 -13.20
CA PRO A 279 4.01 6.62 -12.92
C PRO A 279 4.37 8.05 -12.49
N TYR A 280 3.39 8.96 -12.49
CA TYR A 280 3.49 10.33 -11.99
C TYR A 280 3.03 10.41 -10.53
N VAL A 281 3.90 10.96 -9.68
CA VAL A 281 3.65 11.19 -8.24
C VAL A 281 3.72 12.67 -7.89
N ASN A 282 3.33 13.04 -6.68
CA ASN A 282 3.65 14.35 -6.10
C ASN A 282 4.16 14.17 -4.65
N SER A 283 4.37 15.25 -3.91
CA SER A 283 4.83 15.18 -2.51
C SER A 283 3.85 14.43 -1.59
N PHE A 284 2.54 14.48 -1.86
CA PHE A 284 1.55 13.68 -1.11
C PHE A 284 1.76 12.17 -1.34
N ASP A 285 1.85 11.73 -2.60
CA ASP A 285 2.07 10.30 -2.90
C ASP A 285 3.42 9.80 -2.33
N LEU A 286 4.46 10.65 -2.39
CA LEU A 286 5.79 10.33 -1.88
C LEU A 286 5.82 10.22 -0.36
N ALA A 287 5.25 11.19 0.36
CA ALA A 287 5.12 11.12 1.80
C ALA A 287 4.32 9.88 2.24
N ALA A 288 3.32 9.47 1.45
CA ALA A 288 2.56 8.25 1.68
C ALA A 288 3.43 6.98 1.56
N LEU A 289 4.23 6.88 0.51
CA LEU A 289 5.14 5.73 0.35
C LEU A 289 6.16 5.64 1.49
N VAL A 290 6.70 6.78 1.91
CA VAL A 290 7.66 6.82 3.03
C VAL A 290 6.97 6.44 4.34
N GLN A 291 5.78 6.99 4.64
CA GLN A 291 5.06 6.63 5.87
C GLN A 291 4.66 5.15 5.88
N ALA A 292 4.22 4.58 4.75
CA ALA A 292 3.94 3.15 4.63
C ALA A 292 5.15 2.29 5.02
N ALA A 293 6.31 2.62 4.45
CA ALA A 293 7.56 1.91 4.72
C ALA A 293 8.00 2.04 6.19
N MET A 294 8.00 3.27 6.71
CA MET A 294 8.43 3.55 8.07
C MET A 294 7.46 2.99 9.12
N SER A 295 6.19 2.75 8.75
CA SER A 295 5.22 2.13 9.65
C SER A 295 5.40 0.61 9.79
N LEU A 296 6.06 -0.08 8.84
CA LEU A 296 6.39 -1.51 8.97
C LEU A 296 7.38 -1.80 10.10
N ILE A 297 8.14 -0.78 10.50
CA ILE A 297 9.30 -0.90 11.38
C ILE A 297 9.11 -0.14 12.71
N SER A 298 8.00 0.60 12.84
CA SER A 298 7.57 1.28 14.06
C SER A 298 6.90 0.28 15.01
N THR A 299 7.30 0.29 16.29
CA THR A 299 6.94 -0.74 17.28
C THR A 299 6.05 -0.24 18.39
N ARG A 300 5.18 0.74 18.14
CA ARG A 300 4.43 1.48 19.17
C ARG A 300 3.65 0.65 20.22
N ASN A 301 3.55 -0.67 20.06
CA ASN A 301 2.93 -1.60 21.01
C ASN A 301 3.93 -2.42 21.86
N PHE A 302 5.22 -2.47 21.53
CA PHE A 302 6.19 -3.36 22.19
C PHE A 302 7.61 -2.74 22.21
N PHE A 303 7.94 -2.07 23.32
CA PHE A 303 9.29 -1.64 23.77
C PHE A 303 10.01 -0.48 23.04
N ASN A 304 10.39 0.55 23.84
CA ASN A 304 11.58 1.44 23.89
C ASN A 304 12.36 1.88 22.62
N TYR A 305 11.92 1.58 21.40
CA TYR A 305 12.55 2.05 20.17
C TYR A 305 11.57 2.88 19.32
N ASP A 306 10.90 3.81 20.00
CA ASP A 306 9.87 4.65 19.41
C ASP A 306 10.49 5.79 18.62
N PHE A 307 10.32 5.76 17.29
CA PHE A 307 10.15 6.99 16.55
C PHE A 307 8.69 7.13 16.16
N VAL A 308 8.19 8.33 16.42
CA VAL A 308 6.87 8.77 16.05
C VAL A 308 6.89 9.19 14.59
N LEU A 309 5.82 8.88 13.86
CA LEU A 309 5.62 9.25 12.47
C LEU A 309 4.58 10.37 12.40
N ARG A 310 4.96 11.53 11.84
CA ARG A 310 4.08 12.69 11.74
C ARG A 310 3.97 13.15 10.30
N TRP A 311 2.76 13.07 9.75
CA TRP A 311 2.47 13.69 8.47
C TRP A 311 2.38 15.21 8.63
N VAL A 312 3.04 15.95 7.75
CA VAL A 312 2.95 17.40 7.71
C VAL A 312 2.53 17.82 6.31
N CYS A 313 1.56 18.72 6.25
CA CYS A 313 1.19 19.45 5.04
C CYS A 313 1.26 20.95 5.34
N HIS A 314 2.00 21.69 4.52
CA HIS A 314 2.30 23.10 4.73
C HIS A 314 1.62 23.96 3.65
N THR A 315 0.93 25.05 4.04
CA THR A 315 0.12 25.90 3.14
C THR A 315 -0.08 27.35 3.64
N PRO A 316 0.27 28.42 2.90
CA PRO A 316 0.87 28.43 1.56
C PRO A 316 2.39 28.32 1.64
N ASP A 317 2.97 27.42 0.86
CA ASP A 317 4.41 27.11 0.85
C ASP A 317 5.18 28.02 -0.13
N GLY A 318 5.21 29.34 0.13
CA GLY A 318 5.92 30.28 -0.73
C GLY A 318 7.30 29.77 -1.17
N PHE A 319 7.50 29.73 -2.49
CA PHE A 319 8.54 29.03 -3.27
C PHE A 319 9.73 28.48 -2.47
N LEU A 320 9.72 27.16 -2.22
CA LEU A 320 10.92 26.42 -1.82
C LEU A 320 12.04 26.60 -2.87
N GLN A 321 13.27 26.70 -2.40
CA GLN A 321 14.47 26.82 -3.20
C GLN A 321 14.56 25.70 -4.24
N THR A 322 15.09 26.08 -5.38
CA THR A 322 15.04 25.31 -6.61
C THR A 322 16.10 24.21 -6.61
N SER A 323 15.68 22.96 -6.50
CA SER A 323 16.57 21.79 -6.64
C SER A 323 15.95 20.70 -7.51
N MET A 324 16.79 19.88 -8.15
CA MET A 324 16.34 18.73 -8.93
C MET A 324 15.97 17.56 -8.00
N PRO A 325 14.76 16.99 -8.05
CA PRO A 325 14.33 15.88 -7.17
C PRO A 325 15.00 14.52 -7.45
N PHE A 326 15.13 13.64 -6.43
CA PHE A 326 16.04 12.47 -6.44
C PHE A 326 15.47 11.29 -7.19
N GLY A 327 16.34 10.61 -7.95
CA GLY A 327 15.99 9.38 -8.64
C GLY A 327 15.15 9.57 -9.90
N TRP A 328 14.96 10.78 -10.38
CA TRP A 328 14.25 11.02 -11.64
C TRP A 328 15.24 10.92 -12.78
N ALA A 329 14.83 10.30 -13.90
CA ALA A 329 15.69 9.92 -15.01
C ALA A 329 16.67 11.05 -15.41
N GLY A 330 17.90 10.90 -14.90
CA GLY A 330 18.92 11.95 -14.89
C GLY A 330 20.20 11.54 -14.14
N SER A 331 20.22 10.40 -13.45
CA SER A 331 21.46 9.85 -12.89
C SER A 331 22.34 9.26 -14.01
N ALA A 332 23.10 10.13 -14.70
CA ALA A 332 24.49 9.88 -15.14
C ALA A 332 25.05 10.97 -16.06
N SER A 333 24.24 11.89 -16.61
CA SER A 333 24.78 12.94 -17.48
C SER A 333 23.90 14.18 -17.49
N PRO A 334 24.48 15.40 -17.34
CA PRO A 334 23.78 16.67 -17.57
C PRO A 334 23.09 16.74 -18.94
N ASN A 335 23.52 15.92 -19.91
CA ASN A 335 23.04 15.95 -21.28
C ASN A 335 21.94 14.91 -21.60
N THR A 336 21.52 14.09 -20.63
CA THR A 336 20.45 13.07 -20.82
C THR A 336 19.27 13.26 -19.86
N SER A 337 19.10 14.45 -19.31
CA SER A 337 18.01 14.95 -18.46
C SER A 337 16.66 15.02 -19.20
N ALA A 338 16.28 13.97 -19.92
CA ALA A 338 14.94 13.80 -20.44
C ALA A 338 14.01 13.35 -19.30
N GLY A 339 13.54 14.27 -18.47
CA GLY A 339 12.60 13.86 -17.41
C GLY A 339 12.02 14.93 -16.48
N VAL A 340 12.64 16.10 -16.34
CA VAL A 340 12.13 17.15 -15.43
C VAL A 340 11.78 18.40 -16.22
N ASN A 341 10.70 18.31 -16.99
CA ASN A 341 10.07 19.45 -17.60
C ASN A 341 9.23 20.16 -16.53
N ASN A 342 9.83 21.06 -15.77
CA ASN A 342 9.14 21.68 -14.64
C ASN A 342 9.34 23.22 -14.54
N PRO A 343 8.27 24.05 -14.56
CA PRO A 343 8.33 25.49 -14.22
C PRO A 343 8.48 25.80 -12.70
N PHE A 344 8.32 24.79 -11.83
CA PHE A 344 8.36 24.86 -10.36
C PHE A 344 9.75 24.54 -9.76
N PHE A 345 10.71 24.00 -10.53
CA PHE A 345 12.09 23.78 -10.10
C PHE A 345 13.05 24.41 -11.11
N LEU A 346 13.63 25.56 -10.76
CA LEU A 346 14.65 26.20 -11.59
C LEU A 346 15.95 25.37 -11.53
N GLY A 347 16.32 24.71 -12.63
CA GLY A 347 17.71 24.27 -12.77
C GLY A 347 17.99 23.16 -13.77
N ILE A 348 18.76 23.54 -14.80
CA ILE A 348 19.82 22.78 -15.49
C ILE A 348 19.37 21.76 -16.55
N THR A 349 18.99 22.25 -17.75
CA THR A 349 19.70 22.04 -19.05
C THR A 349 18.82 22.42 -20.24
N SER A 350 19.43 23.05 -21.25
CA SER A 350 18.77 23.91 -22.25
C SER A 350 18.53 23.26 -23.63
N THR A 351 18.55 21.93 -23.77
CA THR A 351 18.64 21.34 -25.12
C THR A 351 17.75 20.13 -25.41
N SER A 352 16.86 19.72 -24.51
CA SER A 352 15.91 18.62 -24.79
C SER A 352 14.53 18.82 -24.15
N ALA A 353 14.04 20.07 -24.18
CA ALA A 353 12.68 20.37 -23.79
C ALA A 353 11.71 19.71 -24.78
N VAL A 354 10.83 18.82 -24.30
CA VAL A 354 9.47 18.79 -24.86
C VAL A 354 8.98 20.23 -24.73
N HIS A 355 8.65 20.90 -25.83
CA HIS A 355 8.26 22.30 -25.85
C HIS A 355 7.21 22.59 -24.76
N LEU A 356 7.66 23.09 -23.62
CA LEU A 356 6.80 23.75 -22.66
C LEU A 356 6.56 25.17 -23.16
N ALA A 357 5.36 25.67 -22.94
CA ALA A 357 5.04 27.06 -23.23
C ALA A 357 6.05 27.99 -22.54
N ASP A 358 6.35 29.09 -23.22
CA ASP A 358 7.24 30.16 -22.73
C ASP A 358 6.90 30.51 -21.27
N PRO A 359 7.86 30.43 -20.33
CA PRO A 359 7.64 30.76 -18.91
C PRO A 359 7.03 32.16 -18.69
N SER A 360 7.28 33.11 -19.61
CA SER A 360 6.66 34.44 -19.58
C SER A 360 5.15 34.44 -19.88
N THR A 361 4.63 33.35 -20.46
CA THR A 361 3.21 33.11 -20.73
C THR A 361 2.53 32.26 -19.66
N VAL A 362 3.26 31.79 -18.64
CA VAL A 362 2.71 31.02 -17.50
C VAL A 362 2.84 31.84 -16.20
N PRO A 363 2.05 32.91 -16.04
CA PRO A 363 1.95 33.59 -14.75
C PRO A 363 1.27 32.64 -13.74
N ASN A 364 1.80 32.57 -12.51
CA ASN A 364 1.19 31.91 -11.33
C ASN A 364 1.22 30.37 -11.26
N CYS A 365 2.35 29.74 -11.58
CA CYS A 365 2.66 28.39 -11.11
C CYS A 365 3.14 28.40 -9.64
N ALA A 366 2.36 28.95 -8.71
CA ALA A 366 2.71 28.93 -7.29
C ALA A 366 2.22 27.61 -6.66
N LEU A 367 3.14 26.83 -6.07
CA LEU A 367 2.77 25.74 -5.16
C LEU A 367 1.95 26.36 -4.01
N ASN A 368 0.82 25.74 -3.72
CA ASN A 368 -0.08 26.09 -2.63
C ASN A 368 0.13 25.18 -1.42
N ALA A 369 0.51 23.92 -1.66
CA ALA A 369 0.65 22.90 -0.64
C ALA A 369 1.80 21.95 -0.93
N ARG A 370 2.48 21.50 0.12
CA ARG A 370 3.50 20.44 0.08
C ARG A 370 3.39 19.56 1.31
N ALA A 371 3.70 18.26 1.16
CA ALA A 371 3.75 17.34 2.29
C ALA A 371 5.08 16.60 2.43
N TRP A 372 5.40 16.26 3.68
CA TRP A 372 6.54 15.43 4.07
C TRP A 372 6.21 14.59 5.30
N LEU A 373 7.12 13.68 5.65
CA LEU A 373 7.04 12.90 6.87
C LEU A 373 8.08 13.39 7.87
N GLU A 374 7.73 13.50 9.14
CA GLU A 374 8.68 13.75 10.21
C GLU A 374 8.86 12.50 11.08
N ILE A 375 10.11 12.21 11.44
CA ILE A 375 10.51 11.06 12.26
C ILE A 375 11.31 11.50 13.50
N GLY A 376 10.99 10.97 14.67
CA GLY A 376 11.79 11.21 15.88
C GLY A 376 11.08 10.84 17.18
N PRO A 377 11.77 10.77 18.33
CA PRO A 377 11.13 10.65 19.64
C PRO A 377 10.26 11.89 19.90
N SER A 378 9.10 11.73 20.54
CA SER A 378 8.27 12.88 20.94
C SER A 378 8.99 13.86 21.87
N ASP A 379 10.04 13.37 22.55
CA ASP A 379 10.68 14.02 23.70
C ASP A 379 12.11 14.50 23.40
N ASP A 380 12.59 14.41 22.16
CA ASP A 380 13.93 14.90 21.80
C ASP A 380 13.95 16.44 21.77
N ILE A 381 14.86 17.05 22.53
CA ILE A 381 15.09 18.50 22.63
C ILE A 381 15.40 19.11 21.24
N LYS A 382 15.92 18.30 20.31
CA LYS A 382 16.20 18.74 18.93
C LYS A 382 14.95 18.76 18.04
N GLY A 383 13.84 18.13 18.43
CA GLY A 383 12.63 18.00 17.62
C GLY A 383 12.75 16.94 16.51
N PRO A 384 11.66 16.63 15.80
CA PRO A 384 11.64 15.57 14.80
C PRO A 384 12.37 15.97 13.52
N TYR A 385 12.93 14.97 12.83
CA TYR A 385 13.66 15.12 11.57
C TYR A 385 12.74 15.00 10.35
N VAL A 386 12.99 15.82 9.33
CA VAL A 386 12.21 15.86 8.09
C VAL A 386 12.71 14.79 7.10
N LEU A 387 11.77 14.04 6.53
CA LEU A 387 11.96 13.17 5.37
C LEU A 387 11.14 13.73 4.20
N ASP A 388 11.82 14.38 3.26
CA ASP A 388 11.21 14.90 2.03
C ASP A 388 11.98 14.40 0.80
N THR A 389 11.41 13.42 0.12
CA THR A 389 12.01 12.81 -1.09
C THR A 389 11.80 13.64 -2.34
N ALA A 390 10.92 14.63 -2.30
CA ALA A 390 10.74 15.58 -3.38
C ALA A 390 11.78 16.71 -3.33
N PHE A 391 12.60 16.78 -2.28
CA PHE A 391 13.69 17.75 -2.14
C PHE A 391 15.06 17.09 -2.23
N ASN A 392 15.97 17.69 -3.01
CA ASN A 392 17.37 17.30 -3.02
C ASN A 392 18.30 18.46 -2.79
N VAL A 393 19.50 18.14 -2.32
CA VAL A 393 20.60 19.09 -2.26
C VAL A 393 21.81 18.49 -2.98
N VAL A 394 22.65 19.34 -3.55
CA VAL A 394 24.03 18.96 -3.88
C VAL A 394 24.87 19.33 -2.67
N PRO A 395 25.37 18.36 -1.88
CA PRO A 395 26.24 18.67 -0.76
C PRO A 395 27.50 19.41 -1.23
N THR A 396 27.99 20.36 -0.44
CA THR A 396 29.19 21.13 -0.77
C THR A 396 30.37 20.21 -1.12
N GLY A 397 30.92 20.36 -2.33
CA GLY A 397 32.02 19.53 -2.82
C GLY A 397 31.62 18.22 -3.49
N GLN A 398 30.33 17.93 -3.64
CA GLN A 398 29.83 16.78 -4.42
C GLN A 398 29.23 17.22 -5.75
N THR A 399 29.16 16.28 -6.71
CA THR A 399 28.55 16.48 -8.04
C THR A 399 27.22 15.74 -8.20
N THR A 400 26.81 15.00 -7.17
CA THR A 400 25.62 14.15 -7.19
C THR A 400 24.56 14.69 -6.23
N TYR A 401 23.34 14.86 -6.73
CA TYR A 401 22.18 15.18 -5.89
C TYR A 401 21.89 14.04 -4.91
N GLN A 402 21.62 14.39 -3.66
CA GLN A 402 21.17 13.47 -2.62
C GLN A 402 19.79 13.92 -2.11
N PRO A 403 18.87 13.00 -1.76
CA PRO A 403 17.60 13.38 -1.16
C PRO A 403 17.83 13.99 0.23
N GLU A 404 16.89 14.79 0.70
CA GLU A 404 16.90 15.28 2.07
C GLU A 404 16.40 14.18 3.03
N ILE A 405 17.35 13.42 3.57
CA ILE A 405 17.06 12.23 4.38
C ILE A 405 17.37 12.48 5.86
N ALA A 406 16.38 12.96 6.61
CA ALA A 406 16.41 13.07 8.06
C ALA A 406 17.65 13.82 8.61
N GLN A 407 18.17 14.81 7.88
CA GLN A 407 19.34 15.58 8.29
C GLN A 407 18.96 16.84 9.06
N HIS A 408 17.75 17.36 8.79
CA HIS A 408 17.26 18.61 9.35
C HIS A 408 16.00 18.42 10.19
N THR A 409 15.95 19.16 11.29
CA THR A 409 14.70 19.40 12.04
C THR A 409 13.82 20.32 11.21
N ARG A 410 12.50 20.36 11.45
CA ARG A 410 11.58 21.22 10.68
C ARG A 410 12.08 22.66 10.55
N ALA A 411 12.44 23.30 11.65
CA ALA A 411 12.90 24.70 11.64
C ALA A 411 14.19 24.88 10.83
N ALA A 412 15.11 23.91 10.89
CA ALA A 412 16.33 23.93 10.09
C ALA A 412 16.04 23.71 8.60
N PHE A 413 15.14 22.79 8.28
CA PHE A 413 14.69 22.48 6.92
C PHE A 413 14.03 23.71 6.27
N LEU A 414 13.03 24.30 6.92
CA LEU A 414 12.34 25.49 6.42
C LEU A 414 13.31 26.68 6.26
N LYS A 415 14.23 26.88 7.21
CA LYS A 415 15.24 27.94 7.12
C LYS A 415 16.23 27.71 5.97
N ALA A 416 16.63 26.46 5.71
CA ALA A 416 17.58 26.12 4.67
C ALA A 416 16.97 26.20 3.27
N HIS A 417 15.65 25.98 3.15
CA HIS A 417 15.02 25.74 1.86
C HIS A 417 13.93 26.74 1.49
N LEU A 418 13.38 27.56 2.39
CA LEU A 418 12.44 28.61 2.00
C LEU A 418 13.17 29.86 1.49
N SER A 419 12.79 30.33 0.30
CA SER A 419 13.26 31.60 -0.22
C SER A 419 12.39 32.75 0.32
N LYS A 420 12.92 33.49 1.31
CA LYS A 420 12.26 34.71 1.80
C LYS A 420 12.07 35.77 0.72
N ALA A 421 12.97 35.82 -0.27
CA ALA A 421 12.92 36.79 -1.37
C ALA A 421 11.75 36.52 -2.33
N ASP A 422 11.33 35.26 -2.45
CA ASP A 422 10.23 34.84 -3.32
C ASP A 422 8.89 34.77 -2.57
N GLY A 423 8.83 35.26 -1.32
CA GLY A 423 7.62 35.23 -0.50
C GLY A 423 7.41 33.93 0.26
N GLY A 424 8.44 33.10 0.40
CA GLY A 424 8.48 31.99 1.35
C GLY A 424 8.45 32.50 2.79
N ASP A 425 7.50 32.00 3.57
CA ASP A 425 7.31 32.39 4.97
C ASP A 425 7.51 31.17 5.86
N ALA A 426 8.53 31.21 6.73
CA ALA A 426 8.76 30.15 7.72
C ALA A 426 7.68 30.12 8.80
N ASP A 427 6.91 31.22 8.91
CA ASP A 427 5.72 31.37 9.73
C ASP A 427 4.42 31.08 8.94
N ALA A 428 4.52 30.60 7.68
CA ALA A 428 3.35 30.19 6.92
C ALA A 428 2.58 29.10 7.67
N MET A 429 1.27 29.20 7.60
CA MET A 429 0.38 28.30 8.30
C MET A 429 0.55 26.86 7.77
N ASP A 430 0.37 25.89 8.62
CA ASP A 430 0.08 24.53 8.18
C ASP A 430 -1.46 24.45 8.16
N ASN A 431 -2.04 24.26 6.97
CA ASN A 431 -3.49 24.17 6.76
C ASN A 431 -4.34 25.33 7.33
N GLY A 432 -3.80 26.56 7.35
CA GLY A 432 -4.58 27.78 7.65
C GLY A 432 -4.83 28.09 9.12
N THR A 433 -3.98 27.61 10.04
CA THR A 433 -4.05 27.94 11.49
C THR A 433 -2.77 28.63 12.00
N SER A 434 -2.88 29.37 13.12
CA SER A 434 -1.76 30.12 13.72
C SER A 434 -0.57 29.23 14.13
N ASN A 435 0.67 29.73 14.06
CA ASN A 435 1.97 29.03 14.20
C ASN A 435 2.07 27.97 15.33
N ALA A 436 1.35 28.10 16.45
CA ALA A 436 1.38 27.11 17.53
C ALA A 436 0.56 25.83 17.26
N LYS A 437 -0.41 25.88 16.32
CA LYS A 437 -1.24 24.74 15.87
C LYS A 437 -0.83 24.21 14.50
N ALA A 438 0.29 24.69 13.97
CA ALA A 438 0.71 24.47 12.61
C ALA A 438 0.64 22.97 12.26
N ALA A 439 1.44 22.11 12.87
CA ALA A 439 1.50 20.73 12.40
C ALA A 439 0.12 20.06 12.27
N CYS A 440 -0.20 19.49 11.10
CA CYS A 440 -1.55 18.98 10.80
C CYS A 440 -2.08 17.95 11.80
N TYR A 441 -1.17 17.29 12.52
CA TYR A 441 -1.51 16.36 13.60
C TYR A 441 -1.95 17.04 14.90
N LEU A 442 -1.74 18.35 15.10
CA LEU A 442 -2.11 19.13 16.28
C LEU A 442 -3.40 19.95 16.08
N ASN A 443 -3.92 20.01 14.86
CA ASN A 443 -5.05 20.88 14.53
C ASN A 443 -6.40 20.21 14.86
N GLU A 444 -7.06 20.73 15.88
CA GLU A 444 -8.37 20.25 16.37
C GLU A 444 -9.53 20.53 15.39
N GLU A 445 -9.37 21.44 14.42
CA GLU A 445 -10.40 21.75 13.42
C GLU A 445 -10.76 20.53 12.55
N PHE A 446 -9.82 19.58 12.42
CA PHE A 446 -10.03 18.29 11.75
C PHE A 446 -11.00 17.35 12.50
N GLY A 447 -11.37 17.66 13.76
CA GLY A 447 -12.35 16.89 14.53
C GLY A 447 -13.81 17.36 14.41
N SER A 448 -14.09 18.42 13.64
CA SER A 448 -15.41 19.04 13.60
C SER A 448 -16.29 18.53 12.44
N THR A 449 -17.49 18.07 12.77
CA THR A 449 -18.55 17.77 11.78
C THR A 449 -19.26 19.06 11.36
N GLN A 450 -19.95 19.07 10.21
CA GLN A 450 -20.76 20.24 9.77
C GLN A 450 -21.86 20.63 10.79
N SER A 451 -22.25 19.72 11.68
CA SER A 451 -23.28 19.94 12.70
C SER A 451 -22.74 20.52 14.02
N GLY A 452 -21.42 20.72 14.17
CA GLY A 452 -20.82 21.34 15.37
C GLY A 452 -20.79 20.43 16.61
N GLU A 453 -21.10 19.14 16.50
CA GLU A 453 -20.99 18.21 17.62
C GLU A 453 -19.54 17.80 17.89
N PRO A 454 -19.09 17.72 19.16
CA PRO A 454 -17.74 17.27 19.51
C PRO A 454 -17.60 15.76 19.24
N ARG A 455 -16.62 15.37 18.41
CA ARG A 455 -16.32 13.98 18.06
C ARG A 455 -14.83 13.67 18.12
N MET A 456 -14.50 12.38 18.02
CA MET A 456 -13.14 11.88 17.78
C MET A 456 -12.48 12.67 16.65
N ILE A 457 -11.22 13.05 16.83
CA ILE A 457 -10.41 13.82 15.90
C ILE A 457 -9.84 12.85 14.87
N ALA A 458 -10.28 12.93 13.62
CA ALA A 458 -9.61 12.23 12.54
C ALA A 458 -8.35 13.04 12.18
N ARG A 459 -7.16 12.47 12.41
CA ARG A 459 -5.89 13.11 12.05
C ARG A 459 -5.37 12.61 10.73
N ILE A 460 -4.38 13.32 10.20
CA ILE A 460 -3.67 12.92 9.00
C ILE A 460 -2.78 11.71 9.27
N GLY A 461 -3.13 10.59 8.66
CA GLY A 461 -2.34 9.37 8.56
C GLY A 461 -2.78 8.58 7.34
N LEU A 462 -1.93 7.66 6.88
CA LEU A 462 -2.33 6.78 5.78
C LEU A 462 -3.32 5.75 6.28
N VAL A 463 -4.46 5.69 5.62
CA VAL A 463 -5.46 4.67 5.91
C VAL A 463 -5.53 3.73 4.73
N ASN A 464 -5.56 2.43 5.00
CA ASN A 464 -5.91 1.44 3.99
C ASN A 464 -4.98 1.43 2.75
N LEU A 465 -3.75 0.90 2.94
CA LEU A 465 -2.70 0.75 1.92
C LEU A 465 -2.95 -0.40 0.93
N PHE A 466 -4.19 -0.66 0.54
CA PHE A 466 -4.63 -1.51 -0.56
C PHE A 466 -3.62 -2.28 -1.44
N GLY A 467 -2.90 -3.24 -0.89
CA GLY A 467 -2.22 -4.27 -1.66
C GLY A 467 -3.11 -5.47 -1.86
N ALA A 468 -2.98 -6.10 -3.02
CA ALA A 468 -3.76 -7.28 -3.36
C ALA A 468 -3.68 -8.28 -2.20
N ASN A 469 -4.86 -8.65 -1.69
CA ASN A 469 -5.12 -9.65 -0.65
C ASN A 469 -4.74 -9.32 0.82
N GLU A 470 -4.45 -8.05 1.09
CA GLU A 470 -4.63 -7.38 2.37
C GLU A 470 -6.12 -7.20 2.62
N PRO A 471 -6.69 -7.49 3.81
CA PRO A 471 -8.09 -7.91 4.00
C PRO A 471 -8.99 -7.22 3.00
N LYS A 472 -9.24 -7.95 1.91
CA LYS A 472 -9.73 -7.52 0.59
C LYS A 472 -10.39 -6.18 0.77
N PHE A 473 -9.66 -5.07 0.72
CA PHE A 473 -10.23 -3.90 1.35
C PHE A 473 -11.39 -3.45 0.46
N GLY A 474 -12.45 -3.06 1.11
CA GLY A 474 -13.22 -1.99 0.55
C GLY A 474 -12.51 -0.71 0.84
N PRO A 475 -12.50 0.28 -0.07
CA PRO A 475 -12.21 1.60 0.40
C PRO A 475 -13.12 1.80 1.62
N THR A 476 -12.62 2.29 2.74
CA THR A 476 -13.37 3.48 3.10
C THR A 476 -13.14 4.36 1.87
N PRO A 477 -14.14 4.61 1.00
CA PRO A 477 -14.03 5.72 0.06
C PRO A 477 -13.47 6.80 0.93
N VAL A 478 -12.21 7.17 0.72
CA VAL A 478 -11.36 7.94 1.63
C VAL A 478 -12.24 8.50 2.74
N PRO A 479 -12.33 7.88 3.94
CA PRO A 479 -13.43 8.20 4.86
C PRO A 479 -13.36 9.69 4.99
N LEU A 480 -14.30 10.43 4.35
CA LEU A 480 -14.00 11.75 3.79
C LEU A 480 -13.21 12.50 4.82
N MET A 481 -11.87 12.52 4.64
CA MET A 481 -11.00 12.87 5.75
C MET A 481 -11.49 14.25 6.10
N PRO A 482 -12.03 14.47 7.31
CA PRO A 482 -12.83 15.64 7.58
C PRO A 482 -11.98 16.84 7.21
N MET A 483 -12.35 17.47 6.09
CA MET A 483 -11.55 18.55 5.55
C MET A 483 -11.73 19.74 6.48
N PRO A 484 -10.67 20.46 6.87
CA PRO A 484 -10.79 21.68 7.65
C PRO A 484 -11.84 22.60 7.04
N ALA A 485 -12.63 23.27 7.88
CA ALA A 485 -13.73 24.11 7.40
C ALA A 485 -13.25 25.18 6.40
N SER A 486 -12.05 25.72 6.60
CA SER A 486 -11.38 26.68 5.71
C SER A 486 -11.10 26.10 4.30
N ILE A 487 -10.44 24.93 4.24
CA ILE A 487 -10.18 24.20 2.99
C ILE A 487 -11.49 23.80 2.32
N ARG A 488 -12.45 23.30 3.11
CA ARG A 488 -13.78 22.89 2.64
C ARG A 488 -14.53 24.07 2.03
N GLN A 489 -14.50 25.26 2.62
CA GLN A 489 -15.17 26.45 2.09
C GLN A 489 -14.54 26.91 0.77
N ALA A 490 -13.20 26.94 0.68
CA ALA A 490 -12.50 27.31 -0.54
C ALA A 490 -12.83 26.35 -1.70
N ILE A 491 -12.81 25.04 -1.42
CA ILE A 491 -13.14 24.01 -2.42
C ILE A 491 -14.64 24.03 -2.74
N ALA A 492 -15.53 24.22 -1.75
CA ALA A 492 -16.97 24.30 -1.97
C ALA A 492 -17.36 25.50 -2.83
N ALA A 493 -16.70 26.65 -2.67
CA ALA A 493 -16.87 27.80 -3.56
C ALA A 493 -16.44 27.46 -5.00
N ALA A 494 -15.28 26.80 -5.16
CA ALA A 494 -14.80 26.35 -6.46
C ALA A 494 -15.74 25.33 -7.12
N VAL A 495 -16.28 24.38 -6.36
CA VAL A 495 -17.27 23.39 -6.85
C VAL A 495 -18.59 24.06 -7.22
N THR A 496 -19.09 24.98 -6.39
CA THR A 496 -20.35 25.71 -6.64
C THR A 496 -20.28 26.52 -7.94
N ALA A 497 -19.14 27.16 -8.22
CA ALA A 497 -18.88 27.86 -9.47
C ALA A 497 -18.89 26.95 -10.71
N ARG A 498 -18.84 25.62 -10.52
CA ARG A 498 -18.83 24.58 -11.58
C ARG A 498 -20.11 23.77 -11.67
N ARG A 499 -21.17 24.23 -11.01
CA ARG A 499 -22.50 23.64 -11.11
C ARG A 499 -23.06 23.79 -12.52
N VAL A 500 -23.61 22.72 -13.06
CA VAL A 500 -24.32 22.74 -14.35
C VAL A 500 -25.76 23.18 -14.12
N VAL A 501 -26.17 24.24 -14.83
CA VAL A 501 -27.51 24.81 -14.74
C VAL A 501 -28.54 23.81 -15.29
N GLY A 502 -29.63 23.59 -14.56
CA GLY A 502 -30.72 22.69 -14.98
C GLY A 502 -30.46 21.20 -14.77
N ALA A 503 -29.29 20.80 -14.27
CA ALA A 503 -28.99 19.39 -14.00
C ALA A 503 -29.86 18.83 -12.86
N ARG A 504 -30.49 17.66 -13.09
CA ARG A 504 -31.33 16.97 -12.11
C ARG A 504 -30.50 16.17 -11.10
N TRP A 505 -30.87 16.26 -9.83
CA TRP A 505 -30.27 15.50 -8.73
C TRP A 505 -31.08 14.21 -8.48
N MET A 506 -30.67 13.12 -9.13
CA MET A 506 -31.31 11.80 -9.05
C MET A 506 -30.24 10.70 -8.98
N TYR A 507 -30.56 9.54 -8.41
CA TYR A 507 -29.62 8.43 -8.30
C TYR A 507 -29.38 7.83 -9.68
N ASN A 508 -28.13 7.52 -9.96
CA ASN A 508 -27.78 6.78 -11.17
C ASN A 508 -27.84 5.28 -10.89
N ASP A 509 -28.57 4.56 -11.74
CA ASP A 509 -28.70 3.11 -11.68
C ASP A 509 -28.24 2.46 -12.98
N ALA A 510 -27.34 3.11 -13.73
CA ALA A 510 -26.77 2.56 -14.95
C ALA A 510 -25.90 1.33 -14.66
N SER A 511 -25.85 0.40 -15.61
CA SER A 511 -24.87 -0.68 -15.55
C SER A 511 -23.48 -0.14 -15.81
N LEU A 512 -22.55 -0.50 -14.94
CA LEU A 512 -21.14 -0.17 -15.04
C LEU A 512 -20.32 -1.43 -15.39
N LYS A 513 -20.91 -2.48 -15.95
CA LYS A 513 -20.09 -3.62 -16.41
C LYS A 513 -19.19 -3.19 -17.58
N SER A 514 -17.99 -3.77 -17.66
CA SER A 514 -17.02 -3.45 -18.72
C SER A 514 -17.60 -3.63 -20.13
N LYS A 515 -18.46 -4.64 -20.34
CA LYS A 515 -19.18 -4.85 -21.61
C LYS A 515 -20.09 -3.70 -22.04
N ASN A 516 -20.57 -2.89 -21.09
CA ASN A 516 -21.45 -1.76 -21.33
C ASN A 516 -20.68 -0.44 -21.40
N ILE A 517 -19.63 -0.30 -20.57
CA ILE A 517 -18.85 0.94 -20.48
C ILE A 517 -17.74 1.03 -21.52
N LEU A 518 -16.95 -0.03 -21.74
CA LEU A 518 -15.83 0.02 -22.69
C LEU A 518 -16.24 0.47 -24.10
N PRO A 519 -17.35 -0.02 -24.70
CA PRO A 519 -17.80 0.47 -26.00
C PRO A 519 -18.10 1.98 -26.03
N ILE A 520 -18.57 2.54 -24.91
CA ILE A 520 -18.85 3.99 -24.80
C ILE A 520 -17.55 4.78 -24.75
N LEU A 521 -16.58 4.28 -23.97
CA LEU A 521 -15.29 4.92 -23.80
C LEU A 521 -14.46 4.90 -25.09
N THR A 522 -14.54 3.82 -25.88
CA THR A 522 -13.73 3.68 -27.10
C THR A 522 -14.42 4.13 -28.38
N ASN A 523 -15.74 4.35 -28.37
CA ASN A 523 -16.51 4.70 -29.56
C ASN A 523 -15.86 5.84 -30.37
N THR A 524 -15.52 5.64 -31.65
CA THR A 524 -14.87 6.66 -32.51
C THR A 524 -13.60 7.32 -31.95
N THR A 525 -12.95 6.71 -30.95
CA THR A 525 -11.65 7.14 -30.44
C THR A 525 -10.57 6.14 -30.89
N ALA A 526 -9.31 6.56 -30.89
CA ALA A 526 -8.19 5.66 -31.17
C ALA A 526 -7.79 4.76 -29.98
N PHE A 527 -8.53 4.84 -28.86
CA PHE A 527 -8.16 4.17 -27.62
C PHE A 527 -8.49 2.68 -27.65
N THR A 528 -7.55 1.86 -27.21
CA THR A 528 -7.74 0.41 -27.09
C THR A 528 -8.16 0.03 -25.68
N PRO A 529 -9.20 -0.80 -25.49
CA PRO A 529 -9.53 -1.33 -24.17
C PRO A 529 -8.35 -2.08 -23.55
N GLY A 530 -8.05 -1.80 -22.28
CA GLY A 530 -7.15 -2.57 -21.43
C GLY A 530 -7.93 -3.24 -20.30
N ASP A 531 -7.29 -3.36 -19.13
CA ASP A 531 -7.87 -4.02 -17.96
C ASP A 531 -8.96 -3.19 -17.27
N SER A 532 -9.79 -3.87 -16.48
CA SER A 532 -10.77 -3.24 -15.59
C SER A 532 -10.93 -4.03 -14.29
N TRP A 533 -11.11 -3.34 -13.17
CA TRP A 533 -11.35 -3.94 -11.86
C TRP A 533 -12.26 -3.08 -11.00
N VAL A 534 -12.81 -3.67 -9.94
CA VAL A 534 -13.68 -3.00 -8.97
C VAL A 534 -13.04 -3.04 -7.58
N THR A 535 -13.25 -1.99 -6.79
CA THR A 535 -12.88 -1.94 -5.37
C THR A 535 -14.09 -1.49 -4.55
N VAL A 536 -14.49 -2.26 -3.52
CA VAL A 536 -15.84 -2.13 -2.91
C VAL A 536 -15.84 -1.71 -1.45
N GLY A 537 -16.20 -0.46 -1.17
CA GLY A 537 -16.04 0.19 0.11
C GLY A 537 -17.27 0.45 0.97
N LYS A 538 -17.07 0.76 2.27
CA LYS A 538 -18.19 1.19 3.12
C LYS A 538 -18.72 2.51 2.60
N GLY A 539 -19.82 2.48 1.85
CA GLY A 539 -20.47 3.66 1.26
C GLY A 539 -19.98 4.07 -0.13
N VAL A 540 -19.01 3.35 -0.75
CA VAL A 540 -18.63 3.55 -2.16
C VAL A 540 -18.34 2.24 -2.86
N SER A 541 -18.35 2.21 -4.17
CA SER A 541 -17.53 1.29 -4.95
C SER A 541 -16.83 2.05 -6.08
N VAL A 542 -15.60 1.69 -6.41
CA VAL A 542 -14.84 2.34 -7.49
C VAL A 542 -14.59 1.31 -8.57
N VAL A 543 -15.00 1.63 -9.80
CA VAL A 543 -14.67 0.83 -10.97
C VAL A 543 -13.61 1.56 -11.77
N THR A 544 -12.53 0.87 -12.11
CA THR A 544 -11.44 1.40 -12.92
C THR A 544 -11.43 0.73 -14.29
N TYR A 545 -11.29 1.52 -15.36
CA TYR A 545 -11.05 1.07 -16.72
C TYR A 545 -9.76 1.68 -17.24
N LEU A 546 -8.89 0.85 -17.78
CA LEU A 546 -7.68 1.28 -18.46
C LEU A 546 -7.89 1.28 -19.96
N LEU A 547 -7.42 2.34 -20.61
CA LEU A 547 -7.44 2.49 -22.06
C LEU A 547 -6.02 2.81 -22.55
N GLY A 548 -5.52 2.03 -23.51
CA GLY A 548 -4.20 2.19 -24.10
C GLY A 548 -4.19 3.05 -25.38
N ASN A 549 -3.00 3.14 -25.99
CA ASN A 549 -2.73 3.85 -27.25
C ASN A 549 -3.04 5.35 -27.25
N VAL A 550 -2.66 6.04 -26.17
CA VAL A 550 -2.64 7.50 -26.19
C VAL A 550 -1.32 7.93 -26.80
N GLY A 551 -1.37 8.53 -28.00
CA GLY A 551 -0.19 8.75 -28.83
C GLY A 551 0.82 9.71 -28.20
N LEU A 552 2.09 9.31 -28.14
CA LEU A 552 3.24 10.20 -27.97
C LEU A 552 4.32 9.71 -28.95
N SER A 553 4.70 10.56 -29.92
CA SER A 553 5.77 10.37 -30.91
C SER A 553 6.53 9.03 -30.84
N GLY A 554 6.24 8.07 -31.73
CA GLY A 554 7.06 6.88 -32.07
C GLY A 554 7.57 5.90 -30.98
N ALA A 555 7.74 6.31 -29.73
CA ALA A 555 8.56 5.65 -28.72
C ALA A 555 7.96 5.69 -27.30
N THR A 556 6.90 6.47 -27.01
CA THR A 556 6.21 6.45 -25.70
C THR A 556 4.71 6.22 -25.89
N LYS A 557 4.14 5.24 -25.17
CA LYS A 557 2.70 4.99 -25.17
C LYS A 557 2.10 5.57 -23.88
N GLY A 558 1.15 6.50 -23.98
CA GLY A 558 0.35 6.96 -22.85
C GLY A 558 -0.84 6.05 -22.58
N GLN A 559 -1.50 6.27 -21.44
CA GLN A 559 -2.69 5.52 -20.98
C GLN A 559 -3.77 6.49 -20.50
N ILE A 560 -5.05 6.15 -20.63
CA ILE A 560 -6.15 6.84 -19.94
C ILE A 560 -6.68 5.91 -18.87
N CYS A 561 -6.85 6.46 -17.66
CA CYS A 561 -7.47 5.78 -16.54
C CYS A 561 -8.83 6.43 -16.27
N VAL A 562 -9.91 5.65 -16.40
CA VAL A 562 -11.28 6.10 -16.11
C VAL A 562 -11.74 5.43 -14.82
N LYS A 563 -11.96 6.22 -13.78
CA LYS A 563 -12.48 5.77 -12.48
C LYS A 563 -13.91 6.26 -12.30
N ILE A 564 -14.85 5.37 -12.00
CA ILE A 564 -16.23 5.71 -11.67
C ILE A 564 -16.49 5.29 -10.23
N HIS A 565 -16.62 6.29 -9.35
CA HIS A 565 -16.94 6.14 -7.95
C HIS A 565 -18.46 6.17 -7.77
N VAL A 566 -19.03 5.14 -7.16
CA VAL A 566 -20.46 4.95 -6.93
C VAL A 566 -20.75 5.09 -5.45
N TYR A 567 -21.47 6.13 -5.03
CA TYR A 567 -21.77 6.39 -3.63
C TYR A 567 -23.19 5.99 -3.23
N ASP A 568 -23.41 5.78 -1.94
CA ASP A 568 -24.74 5.55 -1.35
C ASP A 568 -25.57 6.83 -1.18
N THR A 569 -24.94 8.01 -1.28
CA THR A 569 -25.54 9.34 -1.11
C THR A 569 -25.04 10.34 -2.16
N PHE A 570 -25.87 11.33 -2.49
CA PHE A 570 -25.46 12.45 -3.35
C PHE A 570 -24.36 13.29 -2.71
N HIS A 571 -24.47 13.53 -1.40
CA HIS A 571 -23.51 14.36 -0.67
C HIS A 571 -22.09 13.81 -0.75
N ALA A 572 -21.93 12.49 -0.55
CA ALA A 572 -20.62 11.84 -0.63
C ALA A 572 -19.96 12.01 -2.02
N SER A 573 -20.72 12.00 -3.12
CA SER A 573 -20.15 12.24 -4.46
C SER A 573 -19.64 13.67 -4.65
N THR A 574 -20.30 14.65 -4.04
CA THR A 574 -19.88 16.06 -4.08
C THR A 574 -18.70 16.34 -3.17
N GLU A 575 -18.66 15.71 -1.99
CA GLU A 575 -17.53 15.79 -1.08
C GLU A 575 -16.31 15.05 -1.65
N ALA A 576 -16.51 13.96 -2.39
CA ALA A 576 -15.44 13.26 -3.09
C ALA A 576 -14.83 14.12 -4.21
N LEU A 577 -15.64 14.89 -4.95
CA LEU A 577 -15.12 15.86 -5.90
C LEU A 577 -14.24 16.90 -5.18
N ALA A 578 -14.67 17.38 -4.01
CA ALA A 578 -13.87 18.31 -3.22
C ALA A 578 -12.55 17.67 -2.75
N LEU A 579 -12.59 16.42 -2.32
CA LEU A 579 -11.39 15.66 -1.97
C LEU A 579 -10.45 15.47 -3.18
N GLU A 580 -10.96 15.18 -4.38
CA GLU A 580 -10.13 15.11 -5.58
C GLU A 580 -9.42 16.44 -5.86
N LEU A 581 -10.08 17.56 -5.59
CA LEU A 581 -9.47 18.90 -5.70
C LEU A 581 -8.43 19.17 -4.60
N SER A 582 -8.52 18.52 -3.44
CA SER A 582 -7.50 18.63 -2.37
C SER A 582 -6.17 17.91 -2.71
N LYS A 583 -6.14 17.12 -3.79
CA LYS A 583 -4.94 16.38 -4.23
C LYS A 583 -3.96 17.23 -5.04
N PHE A 584 -4.34 18.48 -5.36
CA PHE A 584 -3.51 19.40 -6.12
C PHE A 584 -2.60 20.17 -5.17
N GLU A 585 -1.30 20.10 -5.43
CA GLU A 585 -0.32 20.94 -4.75
C GLU A 585 -0.35 22.38 -5.25
N SER A 586 -0.69 22.58 -6.52
CA SER A 586 -0.82 23.88 -7.15
C SER A 586 -2.10 24.60 -6.71
N LYS A 587 -2.11 25.94 -6.77
CA LYS A 587 -3.34 26.71 -6.54
C LYS A 587 -4.44 26.32 -7.53
N LEU A 588 -5.66 26.10 -7.02
CA LEU A 588 -6.77 25.60 -7.82
C LEU A 588 -7.16 26.55 -8.98
N ASP A 589 -7.10 27.87 -8.78
CA ASP A 589 -7.39 28.85 -9.82
C ASP A 589 -6.41 28.79 -11.01
N ALA A 590 -5.16 28.36 -10.77
CA ALA A 590 -4.14 28.18 -11.81
C ALA A 590 -4.31 26.86 -12.60
N VAL A 591 -4.85 25.81 -11.98
CA VAL A 591 -4.99 24.48 -12.58
C VAL A 591 -6.38 24.26 -13.21
N LEU A 592 -7.42 24.82 -12.59
CA LEU A 592 -8.78 24.66 -13.05
C LEU A 592 -9.04 25.59 -14.24
N ARG A 593 -9.24 25.01 -15.43
CA ARG A 593 -9.58 25.78 -16.63
C ARG A 593 -10.88 26.54 -16.44
N PRO A 594 -11.07 27.74 -17.03
CA PRO A 594 -12.33 28.48 -16.94
C PRO A 594 -13.57 27.61 -17.25
N ALA A 595 -14.67 27.88 -16.56
CA ALA A 595 -15.93 27.20 -16.80
C ALA A 595 -16.43 27.54 -18.21
N SER A 596 -16.29 26.61 -19.15
CA SER A 596 -17.08 26.65 -20.39
C SER A 596 -18.48 26.17 -20.05
N ALA A 597 -19.51 26.75 -20.66
CA ALA A 597 -20.86 26.20 -20.60
C ALA A 597 -20.80 24.70 -20.97
N SER A 598 -21.10 23.84 -20.00
CA SER A 598 -21.08 22.38 -20.14
C SER A 598 -22.43 21.85 -19.68
N THR A 599 -22.91 20.81 -20.35
CA THR A 599 -24.13 20.07 -19.98
C THR A 599 -23.82 18.74 -19.29
N VAL A 600 -22.54 18.46 -19.06
CA VAL A 600 -22.06 17.19 -18.49
C VAL A 600 -22.20 17.21 -16.97
N GLY A 601 -22.87 16.21 -16.41
CA GLY A 601 -23.04 16.05 -14.97
C GLY A 601 -23.88 17.12 -14.26
N ASN A 602 -23.90 17.05 -12.94
CA ASN A 602 -24.33 18.08 -12.01
C ASN A 602 -23.20 19.09 -11.72
N TYR A 603 -21.95 18.59 -11.69
CA TYR A 603 -20.73 19.39 -11.57
C TYR A 603 -19.73 18.94 -12.64
N TYR A 604 -19.00 19.88 -13.22
CA TYR A 604 -18.04 19.59 -14.29
C TYR A 604 -16.73 20.38 -14.11
N VAL A 605 -15.62 19.66 -13.98
CA VAL A 605 -14.29 20.23 -13.75
C VAL A 605 -13.31 19.69 -14.78
N ARG A 606 -12.42 20.58 -15.27
CA ARG A 606 -11.35 20.22 -16.21
C ARG A 606 -10.02 20.82 -15.76
N THR A 607 -8.97 20.01 -15.83
CA THR A 607 -7.57 20.41 -15.60
C THR A 607 -6.76 20.20 -16.88
N ARG A 608 -5.41 20.23 -16.83
CA ARG A 608 -4.60 19.92 -18.03
C ARG A 608 -4.46 18.41 -18.25
N SER A 609 -4.55 17.59 -17.20
CA SER A 609 -4.38 16.14 -17.27
C SER A 609 -5.61 15.34 -16.78
N SER A 610 -6.74 15.99 -16.48
CA SER A 610 -7.93 15.28 -15.99
C SER A 610 -9.25 15.97 -16.33
N ILE A 611 -10.32 15.16 -16.37
CA ILE A 611 -11.71 15.60 -16.47
C ILE A 611 -12.49 14.91 -15.35
N LEU A 612 -13.14 15.70 -14.50
CA LEU A 612 -13.92 15.22 -13.37
C LEU A 612 -15.37 15.67 -13.53
N PHE A 613 -16.34 14.79 -13.29
CA PHE A 613 -17.74 15.21 -13.21
C PHE A 613 -18.54 14.38 -12.22
N VAL A 614 -19.51 15.02 -11.58
CA VAL A 614 -20.46 14.37 -10.68
C VAL A 614 -21.77 14.16 -11.42
N ARG A 615 -22.37 12.97 -11.34
CA ARG A 615 -23.73 12.72 -11.81
C ARG A 615 -24.53 11.94 -10.77
N GLY A 616 -25.40 12.63 -10.05
CA GLY A 616 -26.21 12.03 -9.00
C GLY A 616 -25.32 11.55 -7.85
N ASN A 617 -25.23 10.23 -7.69
CA ASN A 617 -24.39 9.56 -6.71
C ASN A 617 -23.05 9.08 -7.29
N LEU A 618 -22.71 9.48 -8.52
CA LEU A 618 -21.46 9.09 -9.18
C LEU A 618 -20.47 10.24 -9.23
N LEU A 619 -19.18 9.94 -9.03
CA LEU A 619 -18.06 10.78 -9.45
C LEU A 619 -17.28 10.02 -10.52
N ALA A 620 -17.16 10.59 -11.71
CA ALA A 620 -16.31 10.08 -12.78
C ALA A 620 -15.02 10.91 -12.85
N ASP A 621 -13.89 10.21 -12.87
CA ASP A 621 -12.54 10.76 -13.02
C ASP A 621 -11.86 10.14 -14.23
N ILE A 622 -11.61 10.96 -15.24
CA ILE A 622 -10.87 10.59 -16.44
C ILE A 622 -9.50 11.24 -16.32
N THR A 623 -8.48 10.43 -16.04
CA THR A 623 -7.10 10.86 -15.89
C THR A 623 -6.27 10.43 -17.10
N PHE A 624 -5.50 11.37 -17.64
CA PHE A 624 -4.59 11.14 -18.76
C PHE A 624 -3.18 10.90 -18.23
N VAL A 625 -2.65 9.71 -18.47
CA VAL A 625 -1.35 9.26 -17.97
C VAL A 625 -0.30 9.39 -19.09
N GLY A 626 0.58 10.38 -18.94
CA GLY A 626 1.60 10.76 -19.92
C GLY A 626 1.59 12.29 -20.18
N PRO A 627 2.63 12.86 -20.81
CA PRO A 627 2.64 14.28 -21.19
C PRO A 627 1.71 14.51 -22.38
N ILE A 628 0.40 14.52 -22.16
CA ILE A 628 -0.59 14.84 -23.18
C ILE A 628 -0.82 16.34 -23.14
N ALA A 629 -0.49 17.01 -24.23
CA ALA A 629 -0.72 18.44 -24.35
C ALA A 629 -2.23 18.74 -24.43
N VAL A 630 -2.58 19.96 -24.05
CA VAL A 630 -3.98 20.41 -23.96
C VAL A 630 -4.67 20.48 -25.32
N ASP A 631 -3.88 20.84 -26.31
CA ASP A 631 -4.17 20.93 -27.73
C ASP A 631 -4.05 19.57 -28.44
N ASP A 632 -3.67 18.52 -27.71
CA ASP A 632 -3.58 17.16 -28.26
C ASP A 632 -4.99 16.63 -28.63
N PRO A 633 -5.17 16.05 -29.83
CA PRO A 633 -6.44 15.44 -30.23
C PRO A 633 -6.97 14.38 -29.25
N ASN A 634 -6.09 13.69 -28.52
CA ASN A 634 -6.47 12.70 -27.52
C ASN A 634 -7.10 13.36 -26.28
N TYR A 635 -6.66 14.55 -25.88
CA TYR A 635 -7.31 15.30 -24.81
C TYR A 635 -8.71 15.73 -25.22
N ALA A 636 -8.88 16.24 -26.45
CA ALA A 636 -10.19 16.56 -27.01
C ALA A 636 -11.11 15.31 -27.11
N ALA A 637 -10.56 14.16 -27.50
CA ALA A 637 -11.28 12.89 -27.51
C ALA A 637 -11.73 12.47 -26.10
N GLY A 638 -10.93 12.72 -25.06
CA GLY A 638 -11.35 12.46 -23.68
C GLY A 638 -12.42 13.43 -23.16
N VAL A 639 -12.44 14.70 -23.60
CA VAL A 639 -13.57 15.61 -23.34
C VAL A 639 -14.86 15.07 -23.95
N LEU A 640 -14.78 14.56 -25.18
CA LEU A 640 -15.92 13.94 -25.85
C LEU A 640 -16.33 12.61 -25.19
N MET A 641 -15.37 11.84 -24.69
CA MET A 641 -15.60 10.64 -23.88
C MET A 641 -16.42 10.97 -22.63
N ALA A 642 -16.10 12.05 -21.91
CA ALA A 642 -16.86 12.47 -20.73
C ALA A 642 -18.33 12.77 -21.08
N ALA A 643 -18.57 13.48 -22.19
CA ALA A 643 -19.93 13.79 -22.66
C ALA A 643 -20.73 12.54 -23.05
N ARG A 644 -20.08 11.54 -23.65
CA ARG A 644 -20.72 10.26 -24.02
C ARG A 644 -21.03 9.39 -22.81
N LEU A 645 -20.09 9.32 -21.88
CA LEU A 645 -20.31 8.64 -20.60
C LEU A 645 -21.51 9.27 -19.89
N ASP A 646 -21.56 10.60 -19.82
CA ASP A 646 -22.68 11.34 -19.26
C ASP A 646 -24.01 11.06 -19.97
N ALA A 647 -24.02 11.06 -21.31
CA ALA A 647 -25.20 10.75 -22.11
C ALA A 647 -25.71 9.31 -21.90
N HIS A 648 -24.83 8.36 -21.61
CA HIS A 648 -25.22 7.01 -21.21
C HIS A 648 -25.85 6.98 -19.81
N LEU A 649 -25.28 7.75 -18.88
CA LEU A 649 -25.70 7.80 -17.48
C LEU A 649 -27.02 8.56 -17.29
N ALA A 650 -27.26 9.64 -18.04
CA ALA A 650 -28.39 10.55 -17.84
C ALA A 650 -29.79 9.89 -17.95
N PRO A 651 -30.07 9.01 -18.93
CA PRO A 651 -31.36 8.32 -19.04
C PRO A 651 -31.64 7.30 -17.94
N ARG A 652 -30.62 6.94 -17.13
CA ARG A 652 -30.70 5.92 -16.06
C ARG A 652 -30.84 6.53 -14.67
N GLN A 653 -31.29 7.79 -14.62
CA GLN A 653 -31.55 8.48 -13.37
C GLN A 653 -32.92 8.09 -12.79
N VAL A 654 -32.93 7.61 -11.55
CA VAL A 654 -34.11 7.09 -10.85
C VAL A 654 -34.27 7.72 -9.47
N MET A 655 -35.46 7.54 -8.88
CA MET A 655 -35.70 7.90 -7.48
C MET A 655 -34.91 6.97 -6.55
N LYS A 656 -34.49 7.47 -5.37
CA LYS A 656 -33.68 6.70 -4.39
C LYS A 656 -34.32 5.35 -4.00
N THR A 657 -35.64 5.27 -4.00
CA THR A 657 -36.43 4.08 -3.68
C THR A 657 -36.39 3.00 -4.77
N GLN A 658 -36.00 3.36 -5.99
CA GLN A 658 -35.96 2.47 -7.17
C GLN A 658 -34.53 1.98 -7.49
N VAL A 659 -33.53 2.44 -6.74
CA VAL A 659 -32.12 2.08 -6.95
C VAL A 659 -31.88 0.61 -6.64
N ARG A 660 -31.16 -0.09 -7.52
CA ARG A 660 -30.74 -1.47 -7.27
C ARG A 660 -29.62 -1.50 -6.24
N ARG A 661 -29.88 -2.16 -5.11
CA ARG A 661 -28.94 -2.28 -3.98
C ARG A 661 -28.48 -3.73 -3.82
N PRO A 662 -27.26 -3.96 -3.32
CA PRO A 662 -26.79 -5.30 -3.02
C PRO A 662 -27.61 -5.91 -1.87
N SER A 663 -27.93 -7.21 -1.96
CA SER A 663 -28.43 -7.98 -0.82
C SER A 663 -27.24 -8.45 0.02
N LEU A 664 -27.11 -7.91 1.23
CA LEU A 664 -26.04 -8.30 2.18
C LEU A 664 -26.62 -9.04 3.39
N ALA A 665 -27.64 -9.87 3.15
CA ALA A 665 -28.17 -10.77 4.16
C ALA A 665 -27.19 -11.92 4.44
N LEU A 666 -27.11 -12.35 5.69
CA LEU A 666 -26.31 -13.49 6.10
C LEU A 666 -27.17 -14.76 6.01
N ALA A 667 -26.61 -15.86 5.52
CA ALA A 667 -27.32 -17.14 5.39
C ALA A 667 -27.70 -17.75 6.75
N ALA A 668 -26.93 -17.41 7.79
CA ALA A 668 -27.19 -17.77 9.17
C ALA A 668 -26.78 -16.60 10.09
N PRO A 669 -27.43 -16.45 11.26
CA PRO A 669 -27.00 -15.48 12.26
C PRO A 669 -25.55 -15.76 12.73
N PRO A 670 -24.72 -14.72 12.94
CA PRO A 670 -23.36 -14.87 13.41
C PRO A 670 -23.32 -15.37 14.87
N PRO A 671 -22.19 -15.93 15.35
CA PRO A 671 -22.10 -16.54 16.69
C PRO A 671 -22.67 -15.69 17.82
N ALA A 672 -22.44 -14.37 17.83
CA ALA A 672 -22.92 -13.48 18.88
C ALA A 672 -24.45 -13.26 18.89
N GLU A 673 -25.16 -13.58 17.80
CA GLU A 673 -26.62 -13.50 17.72
C GLU A 673 -27.31 -14.81 18.17
N VAL A 674 -26.56 -15.90 18.39
CA VAL A 674 -27.08 -17.25 18.73
C VAL A 674 -26.57 -17.73 20.11
N ASP A 675 -26.28 -16.82 21.04
CA ASP A 675 -25.68 -17.09 22.37
C ASP A 675 -24.19 -17.52 22.36
N GLY A 676 -23.47 -17.39 21.24
CA GLY A 676 -22.11 -17.90 21.05
C GLY A 676 -21.01 -16.84 21.04
N GLU A 677 -20.31 -16.68 22.15
CA GLU A 677 -19.00 -16.02 22.18
C GLU A 677 -17.97 -16.88 21.42
N THR A 678 -16.99 -16.24 20.79
CA THR A 678 -15.85 -16.99 20.22
C THR A 678 -14.67 -16.97 21.20
N VAL A 679 -13.92 -18.06 21.26
CA VAL A 679 -12.74 -18.19 22.11
C VAL A 679 -11.50 -17.98 21.26
N VAL A 680 -10.50 -17.30 21.83
CA VAL A 680 -9.18 -17.11 21.20
C VAL A 680 -8.65 -18.43 20.60
N GLY A 681 -8.20 -18.37 19.35
CA GLY A 681 -7.69 -19.51 18.59
C GLY A 681 -8.76 -20.35 17.88
N ARG A 682 -10.05 -20.03 18.02
CA ARG A 682 -11.11 -20.63 17.21
C ARG A 682 -11.47 -19.74 16.01
N GLY A 683 -11.63 -20.38 14.86
CA GLY A 683 -12.17 -19.74 13.67
C GLY A 683 -13.68 -19.97 13.54
N PHE A 684 -14.36 -19.09 12.82
CA PHE A 684 -15.75 -19.29 12.39
C PHE A 684 -15.96 -18.74 10.98
N GLU A 685 -16.99 -19.22 10.29
CA GLU A 685 -17.35 -18.75 8.95
C GLU A 685 -18.68 -17.99 8.97
N VAL A 686 -18.79 -17.00 8.10
CA VAL A 686 -20.03 -16.28 7.80
C VAL A 686 -20.30 -16.39 6.31
N ALA A 687 -21.49 -16.86 5.93
CA ALA A 687 -21.91 -17.01 4.54
C ALA A 687 -22.96 -15.96 4.17
N MET A 688 -22.91 -15.46 2.94
CA MET A 688 -23.93 -14.57 2.39
C MET A 688 -25.15 -15.38 1.93
N ALA A 689 -26.36 -14.89 2.19
CA ALA A 689 -27.61 -15.56 1.80
C ALA A 689 -27.83 -15.56 0.28
N ASP A 690 -27.57 -14.42 -0.37
CA ASP A 690 -27.82 -14.20 -1.81
C ASP A 690 -26.53 -13.83 -2.55
N PRO A 691 -25.55 -14.75 -2.68
CA PRO A 691 -24.23 -14.44 -3.22
C PRO A 691 -24.25 -13.94 -4.67
N GLU A 692 -25.25 -14.32 -5.48
CA GLU A 692 -25.44 -13.89 -6.87
C GLU A 692 -25.89 -12.42 -7.00
N MET A 693 -26.43 -11.84 -5.93
CA MET A 693 -26.87 -10.44 -5.87
C MET A 693 -25.73 -9.48 -5.52
N LEU A 694 -24.49 -9.95 -5.59
CA LEU A 694 -23.29 -9.21 -5.24
C LEU A 694 -22.25 -9.28 -6.38
N ALA A 695 -21.49 -8.21 -6.60
CA ALA A 695 -20.31 -8.19 -7.48
C ALA A 695 -19.21 -9.08 -6.91
N ASP A 696 -18.37 -9.72 -7.73
CA ASP A 696 -17.37 -10.70 -7.27
C ASP A 696 -16.48 -10.17 -6.13
N GLU A 697 -16.30 -8.86 -6.07
CA GLU A 697 -15.65 -8.14 -5.00
C GLU A 697 -16.59 -7.98 -3.80
N CYS A 698 -16.32 -8.75 -2.75
CA CYS A 698 -16.96 -8.66 -1.44
C CYS A 698 -15.93 -8.89 -0.34
N VAL A 699 -16.10 -8.17 0.77
CA VAL A 699 -15.01 -7.92 1.70
C VAL A 699 -15.51 -7.87 3.13
N ALA A 700 -14.65 -8.20 4.10
CA ALA A 700 -15.00 -8.09 5.51
C ALA A 700 -13.84 -7.53 6.33
N ARG A 701 -14.19 -6.72 7.34
CA ARG A 701 -13.24 -6.09 8.27
C ARG A 701 -13.73 -6.23 9.71
N SER A 702 -12.78 -6.18 10.63
CA SER A 702 -13.02 -6.11 12.06
C SER A 702 -12.62 -4.73 12.59
N SER A 703 -13.36 -4.17 13.54
CA SER A 703 -12.99 -2.92 14.22
C SER A 703 -11.74 -3.08 15.10
N VAL A 704 -11.37 -4.31 15.44
CA VAL A 704 -10.17 -4.64 16.22
C VAL A 704 -9.48 -5.85 15.59
N GLY A 705 -8.73 -5.63 14.50
CA GLY A 705 -8.09 -6.69 13.72
C GLY A 705 -7.15 -7.60 14.52
N ARG A 706 -6.53 -7.07 15.59
CA ARG A 706 -5.69 -7.84 16.54
C ARG A 706 -6.47 -8.80 17.45
N VAL A 707 -7.79 -8.64 17.55
CA VAL A 707 -8.71 -9.47 18.36
C VAL A 707 -9.53 -10.41 17.49
N LEU A 708 -9.92 -9.94 16.31
CA LEU A 708 -10.68 -10.72 15.37
C LEU A 708 -10.17 -10.41 13.97
N LEU A 709 -9.46 -11.36 13.39
CA LEU A 709 -8.88 -11.24 12.07
C LEU A 709 -9.84 -11.81 11.03
N CYS A 710 -10.08 -11.06 9.94
CA CYS A 710 -10.66 -11.64 8.74
C CYS A 710 -9.59 -12.50 8.05
N ALA A 711 -9.63 -13.80 8.32
CA ALA A 711 -8.66 -14.78 7.87
C ALA A 711 -8.87 -15.15 6.40
N SER A 712 -10.12 -15.17 5.91
CA SER A 712 -10.40 -15.43 4.50
C SER A 712 -11.60 -14.64 3.97
N GLY A 713 -11.51 -14.29 2.69
CA GLY A 713 -12.60 -13.66 1.94
C GLY A 713 -13.30 -14.65 1.00
N PRO A 714 -14.40 -14.23 0.36
CA PRO A 714 -15.09 -15.04 -0.63
C PRO A 714 -14.16 -15.24 -1.81
N VAL A 715 -13.86 -16.51 -2.08
CA VAL A 715 -13.17 -16.95 -3.28
C VAL A 715 -14.09 -16.66 -4.47
N ALA A 716 -13.58 -15.94 -5.46
CA ALA A 716 -14.31 -15.70 -6.70
C ALA A 716 -14.79 -17.03 -7.31
N GLY A 717 -16.06 -17.14 -7.64
CA GLY A 717 -16.66 -18.35 -8.23
C GLY A 717 -16.98 -19.50 -7.25
N ARG A 718 -16.77 -19.37 -5.93
CA ARG A 718 -17.27 -20.37 -4.97
C ARG A 718 -18.73 -20.12 -4.60
N VAL A 719 -19.50 -21.21 -4.56
CA VAL A 719 -20.91 -21.23 -4.12
C VAL A 719 -21.01 -20.74 -2.67
N GLY A 720 -21.83 -19.72 -2.41
CA GLY A 720 -22.20 -19.29 -1.05
C GLY A 720 -21.35 -18.21 -0.38
N ARG A 721 -20.42 -17.55 -1.11
CA ARG A 721 -19.58 -16.40 -0.65
C ARG A 721 -19.35 -16.34 0.86
N ARG A 722 -18.28 -16.99 1.31
CA ARG A 722 -17.97 -17.17 2.73
C ARG A 722 -16.79 -16.32 3.17
N PHE A 723 -16.85 -15.86 4.41
CA PHE A 723 -15.80 -15.14 5.11
C PHE A 723 -15.36 -15.95 6.33
N GLY A 724 -14.07 -16.27 6.41
CA GLY A 724 -13.49 -16.91 7.59
C GLY A 724 -12.92 -15.86 8.53
N PHE A 725 -13.27 -15.96 9.80
CA PHE A 725 -12.74 -15.12 10.86
C PHE A 725 -11.96 -15.97 11.85
N LEU A 726 -10.89 -15.40 12.38
CA LEU A 726 -10.06 -16.02 13.40
C LEU A 726 -10.03 -15.11 14.64
N ALA A 727 -10.48 -15.65 15.77
CA ALA A 727 -10.33 -14.98 17.05
C ALA A 727 -8.86 -14.99 17.47
N LEU A 728 -8.25 -13.81 17.49
CA LEU A 728 -6.90 -13.60 17.95
C LEU A 728 -6.92 -12.99 19.36
N SER A 729 -5.87 -13.25 20.10
CA SER A 729 -5.52 -12.44 21.25
C SER A 729 -4.01 -12.45 21.29
N LEU A 730 -3.46 -11.35 20.81
CA LEU A 730 -2.03 -11.13 20.81
C LEU A 730 -1.57 -10.57 22.18
N ASP A 731 -2.51 -10.01 22.93
CA ASP A 731 -2.42 -9.72 24.36
C ASP A 731 -3.41 -10.62 25.09
N VAL A 732 -2.94 -11.47 26.02
CA VAL A 732 -3.80 -12.35 26.84
C VAL A 732 -4.91 -11.49 27.45
N PRO A 733 -6.18 -11.58 26.99
CA PRO A 733 -7.19 -10.65 27.42
C PRO A 733 -7.64 -11.19 28.77
N THR A 734 -7.33 -10.53 29.86
CA THR A 734 -7.94 -10.91 31.15
C THR A 734 -9.46 -10.70 31.15
N VAL A 735 -10.00 -10.01 30.12
CA VAL A 735 -11.41 -9.65 29.96
C VAL A 735 -11.87 -9.89 28.52
N ALA A 736 -13.13 -10.29 28.34
CA ALA A 736 -13.75 -10.43 27.03
C ALA A 736 -13.72 -9.10 26.25
N GLN A 737 -13.38 -9.16 24.96
CA GLN A 737 -13.31 -7.99 24.08
C GLN A 737 -14.36 -8.09 22.98
N ARG A 738 -15.08 -7.00 22.74
CA ARG A 738 -16.07 -6.92 21.65
C ARG A 738 -15.44 -6.31 20.41
N ALA A 739 -15.51 -7.04 19.30
CA ALA A 739 -15.16 -6.56 17.97
C ALA A 739 -16.43 -6.39 17.13
N GLU A 740 -16.46 -5.37 16.28
CA GLU A 740 -17.51 -5.18 15.28
C GLU A 740 -16.99 -5.68 13.94
N VAL A 741 -17.73 -6.58 13.30
CA VAL A 741 -17.45 -7.03 11.94
C VAL A 741 -18.31 -6.24 10.98
N THR A 742 -17.70 -5.68 9.93
CA THR A 742 -18.40 -5.06 8.81
C THR A 742 -18.08 -5.84 7.54
N ILE A 743 -19.09 -6.41 6.90
CA ILE A 743 -19.02 -6.97 5.55
C ILE A 743 -19.49 -5.90 4.57
N VAL A 744 -18.79 -5.74 3.46
CA VAL A 744 -19.10 -4.77 2.41
C VAL A 744 -19.15 -5.51 1.07
N GLY A 745 -20.03 -5.07 0.20
CA GLY A 745 -20.12 -5.55 -1.18
C GLY A 745 -20.79 -4.52 -2.07
N ALA A 746 -20.86 -4.83 -3.36
CA ALA A 746 -21.51 -3.98 -4.34
C ALA A 746 -22.54 -4.75 -5.14
N HIS A 747 -23.52 -4.07 -5.71
CA HIS A 747 -24.47 -4.69 -6.64
C HIS A 747 -23.73 -5.13 -7.92
N PRO A 748 -23.98 -6.33 -8.48
CA PRO A 748 -23.17 -6.92 -9.56
C PRO A 748 -23.20 -6.18 -10.89
N ASP A 749 -24.11 -5.21 -11.06
CA ASP A 749 -24.32 -4.50 -12.33
C ASP A 749 -24.04 -3.00 -12.22
N THR A 750 -24.65 -2.33 -11.25
CA THR A 750 -24.53 -0.89 -10.98
C THR A 750 -23.36 -0.56 -10.07
N TYR A 751 -22.78 -1.57 -9.42
CA TYR A 751 -21.83 -1.43 -8.32
C TYR A 751 -22.28 -0.46 -7.22
N HIS A 752 -23.60 -0.34 -7.01
CA HIS A 752 -24.09 0.38 -5.84
C HIS A 752 -23.55 -0.31 -4.57
N PRO A 753 -22.92 0.43 -3.65
CA PRO A 753 -22.33 -0.17 -2.45
C PRO A 753 -23.39 -0.57 -1.44
N GLY A 754 -23.03 -1.51 -0.56
CA GLY A 754 -23.76 -1.81 0.66
C GLY A 754 -22.83 -2.38 1.72
N PHE A 755 -23.31 -2.40 2.96
CA PHE A 755 -22.61 -3.06 4.05
C PHE A 755 -23.57 -3.71 5.04
N ARG A 756 -23.07 -4.73 5.76
CA ARG A 756 -23.73 -5.37 6.90
C ARG A 756 -22.76 -5.37 8.07
N THR A 757 -23.24 -4.96 9.23
CA THR A 757 -22.45 -4.90 10.46
C THR A 757 -23.05 -5.80 11.53
N PHE A 758 -22.22 -6.51 12.28
CA PHE A 758 -22.61 -7.29 13.45
C PHE A 758 -21.50 -7.31 14.51
N GLY A 759 -21.87 -7.54 15.77
CA GLY A 759 -20.90 -7.65 16.87
C GLY A 759 -20.40 -9.08 17.07
N VAL A 760 -19.18 -9.23 17.59
CA VAL A 760 -18.58 -10.50 18.01
C VAL A 760 -17.88 -10.28 19.34
N VAL A 761 -18.15 -11.12 20.33
CA VAL A 761 -17.44 -11.10 21.63
C VAL A 761 -16.38 -12.20 21.61
N VAL A 762 -15.13 -11.80 21.81
CA VAL A 762 -13.96 -12.69 21.90
C VAL A 762 -13.58 -12.86 23.37
N LYS A 763 -13.63 -14.09 23.87
CA LYS A 763 -13.21 -14.44 25.24
C LYS A 763 -11.79 -14.99 25.31
N PRO A 764 -11.07 -14.76 26.42
CA PRO A 764 -9.86 -15.52 26.74
C PRO A 764 -10.09 -17.03 26.69
N LYS A 765 -9.00 -17.78 26.47
CA LYS A 765 -8.99 -19.24 26.57
C LYS A 765 -9.20 -19.73 27.99
#